data_AF-A0A812H5J1-F1
#
_entry.id   AF-A0A812H5J1-F1
#
_cell.length_a   1.000
_cell.length_b   1.000
_cell.length_c   1.000
_cell.angle_alpha   90.00
_cell.angle_beta   90.00
_cell.angle_gamma   90.00
#
_symmetry.space_group_name_H-M   'P 1'
#
loop_
_entity.id
_entity.type
_entity.pdbx_description
1 polymer ?
#
loop_
_entity_poly.entity_id
_entity_poly.type
_entity_poly.pdbx_seq_one_letter_code
_entity_poly.pdbx_strand_id
1 'polypeptide(L)'
;MQLRSTANASLLGLLGSHGTPEGLEQMKASIRSMAASRLNGSASPFNMSQSSVVPLLEAIQENMNVLIEDIRASAQSDRDDLELAGQAFGQCNTDLANRPPITVTTLPPTVIAAGDAHDTCRDEEANKKQARDDALAAFRVGMQNLQASRTGALVDCLGKLAETPIPYIEPLDGDEALDCANPVQQWLFDFSEDVTDKNAAYKDAEAAYAPQKSECDERQHFLESRFCTFRGQLMVSCAALNQCFTDAQNSLTALWTIVQQSIARRLVAFKSASQVKCYINILQQDTLTEAALNDCDTNQPDSTTLTVTQPAPASQETCDTTLVDEHPCTPSWINTYYTSKDWHGNVEQELQVQDGSTSPIALDAFAFAAHDSEPKAFLYGGRDTYPTYHTAMWTLTLDAATSSVQWTSSSVTAGGPGDKWGSTAVWTGESVLVFGGRQGASEDISNHLYEFIPGSPDTWSEVPPASSGLKRWLHTAVWKPDTKTMLVFGGSSTTSDGDVSNSVSKYTWRGLASGSWLDGVVPGTAPAARQGHGAVWAGGTLSKMLIFGGRGAGIMNDLWAFSPTDDSWEELIPSDAAGSPPTRYAMSAVWADSLNAMVVFGGQSNGAPVNDLWQYTTAAGWEMLIADPKPSQRRLAGAVWAMVIFGGTHVSVRLGDAWQLQL
;
A
#
# COMPACT_ATOMS: atom_id res chain seq x y z
N MET A 1 7.77 14.30 32.27
CA MET A 1 7.10 14.56 33.57
C MET A 1 7.65 13.62 34.65
N GLN A 2 8.97 13.67 34.91
CA GLN A 2 9.69 12.73 35.78
C GLN A 2 10.53 13.47 36.83
N LEU A 3 10.02 14.61 37.27
CA LEU A 3 10.62 15.42 38.33
C LEU A 3 9.52 15.69 39.35
N ARG A 4 9.85 15.52 40.64
CA ARG A 4 9.06 15.92 41.83
C ARG A 4 8.24 14.86 42.58
N SER A 5 8.57 13.56 42.46
CA SER A 5 8.27 12.63 43.56
C SER A 5 9.19 12.82 44.78
N THR A 6 10.22 13.67 44.68
CA THR A 6 11.28 13.83 45.69
C THR A 6 11.09 15.02 46.62
N ALA A 7 10.34 16.06 46.23
CA ALA A 7 10.16 17.25 47.08
C ALA A 7 9.17 17.01 48.23
N ASN A 8 8.10 16.23 48.01
CA ASN A 8 7.19 15.84 49.08
C ASN A 8 7.79 14.83 50.08
N ALA A 9 8.91 14.19 49.74
CA ALA A 9 9.56 13.21 50.61
C ALA A 9 10.56 13.83 51.61
N SER A 10 11.09 15.04 51.35
CA SER A 10 12.26 15.52 52.11
C SER A 10 11.93 16.29 53.40
N LEU A 11 10.69 16.73 53.63
CA LEU A 11 10.32 17.40 54.89
C LEU A 11 9.56 16.51 55.88
N LEU A 12 8.81 15.52 55.37
CA LEU A 12 8.18 14.47 56.19
C LEU A 12 9.21 13.63 56.97
N GLY A 13 10.48 13.63 56.55
CA GLY A 13 11.57 12.96 57.25
C GLY A 13 12.06 13.66 58.53
N LEU A 14 11.79 14.96 58.71
CA LEU A 14 12.27 15.73 59.88
C LEU A 14 11.28 15.73 61.07
N LEU A 15 10.02 15.33 60.87
CA LEU A 15 8.97 15.33 61.92
C LEU A 15 8.48 13.93 62.34
N GLY A 16 9.03 12.85 61.77
CA GLY A 16 8.58 11.47 62.08
C GLY A 16 7.07 11.27 61.84
N SER A 17 6.40 10.48 62.69
CA SER A 17 4.95 10.20 62.61
C SER A 17 4.04 11.43 62.76
N HIS A 18 4.57 12.61 63.07
CA HIS A 18 3.82 13.83 63.31
C HIS A 18 3.76 14.80 62.12
N GLY A 19 4.41 14.46 61.00
CA GLY A 19 4.33 15.26 59.76
C GLY A 19 3.09 14.99 58.89
N THR A 20 2.27 14.01 59.24
CA THR A 20 1.02 13.69 58.53
C THR A 20 -0.16 14.52 59.08
N PRO A 21 -1.24 14.72 58.31
CA PRO A 21 -2.45 15.38 58.83
C PRO A 21 -2.97 14.74 60.12
N GLU A 22 -2.92 13.40 60.22
CA GLU A 22 -3.32 12.65 61.42
C GLU A 22 -2.37 12.89 62.60
N GLY A 23 -1.06 12.95 62.35
CA GLY A 23 -0.05 13.23 63.37
C GLY A 23 -0.14 14.66 63.93
N LEU A 24 -0.49 15.63 63.07
CA LEU A 24 -0.76 17.02 63.46
C LEU A 24 -2.06 17.14 64.26
N GLU A 25 -3.11 16.42 63.89
CA GLU A 25 -4.36 16.35 64.65
C GLU A 25 -4.13 15.77 66.06
N GLN A 26 -3.31 14.72 66.19
CA GLN A 26 -2.93 14.16 67.49
C GLN A 26 -2.10 15.14 68.34
N MET A 27 -1.14 15.84 67.72
CA MET A 27 -0.35 16.88 68.38
C MET A 27 -1.24 18.03 68.86
N LYS A 28 -2.16 18.49 68.00
CA LYS A 28 -3.17 19.49 68.33
C LYS A 28 -4.01 19.09 69.54
N ALA A 29 -4.54 17.87 69.55
CA ALA A 29 -5.34 17.36 70.67
C ALA A 29 -4.53 17.31 71.98
N SER A 30 -3.26 16.89 71.90
CA SER A 30 -2.35 16.81 73.05
C SER A 30 -2.06 18.20 73.64
N ILE A 31 -1.73 19.18 72.80
CA ILE A 31 -1.41 20.54 73.22
C ILE A 31 -2.66 21.27 73.75
N ARG A 32 -3.81 21.05 73.12
CA ARG A 32 -5.10 21.54 73.64
C ARG A 32 -5.40 20.96 75.03
N SER A 33 -5.16 19.67 75.23
CA SER A 33 -5.33 19.03 76.55
C SER A 33 -4.41 19.64 77.61
N MET A 34 -3.18 20.04 77.26
CA MET A 34 -2.29 20.75 78.18
C MET A 34 -2.85 22.12 78.57
N ALA A 35 -3.40 22.89 77.62
CA ALA A 35 -4.05 24.17 77.90
C ALA A 35 -5.27 24.02 78.83
N ALA A 36 -6.11 23.00 78.61
CA ALA A 36 -7.26 22.71 79.46
C ALA A 36 -6.86 22.28 80.89
N SER A 37 -5.81 21.48 81.05
CA SER A 37 -5.29 21.09 82.36
C SER A 37 -4.74 22.27 83.16
N ARG A 38 -4.10 23.24 82.48
CA ARG A 38 -3.61 24.50 83.09
C ARG A 38 -4.76 25.39 83.56
N LEU A 39 -5.86 25.48 82.79
CA LEU A 39 -7.07 26.22 83.18
C LEU A 39 -7.68 25.72 84.49
N ASN A 40 -7.80 24.40 84.62
CA ASN A 40 -8.56 23.77 85.71
C ASN A 40 -7.78 23.66 87.03
N GLY A 41 -6.56 24.21 87.11
CA GLY A 41 -5.72 24.13 88.32
C GLY A 41 -5.32 22.71 88.73
N SER A 42 -5.53 21.72 87.85
CA SER A 42 -5.11 20.35 88.04
C SER A 42 -3.58 20.27 88.07
N ALA A 43 -2.99 19.34 88.82
CA ALA A 43 -1.55 19.08 88.81
C ALA A 43 -1.13 18.64 87.40
N SER A 44 -0.84 19.61 86.55
CA SER A 44 -0.28 19.39 85.22
C SER A 44 1.04 18.65 85.41
N PRO A 45 1.32 17.56 84.66
CA PRO A 45 2.65 16.97 84.65
C PRO A 45 3.73 17.95 84.16
N PHE A 46 3.33 19.08 83.59
CA PHE A 46 4.19 20.15 83.12
C PHE A 46 4.03 21.39 84.00
N ASN A 47 5.08 21.71 84.76
CA ASN A 47 5.19 22.99 85.45
C ASN A 47 5.80 24.01 84.48
N MET A 48 5.04 25.03 84.09
CA MET A 48 5.50 26.14 83.22
C MET A 48 6.72 26.89 83.81
N SER A 49 6.98 26.77 85.11
CA SER A 49 8.16 27.32 85.77
C SER A 49 9.41 26.42 85.68
N GLN A 50 9.32 25.25 85.03
CA GLN A 50 10.49 24.41 84.72
C GLN A 50 11.20 24.93 83.46
N SER A 51 12.52 25.09 83.56
CA SER A 51 13.37 25.67 82.51
C SER A 51 13.42 24.88 81.19
N SER A 52 12.94 23.64 81.15
CA SER A 52 13.00 22.75 79.99
C SER A 52 11.75 22.75 79.11
N VAL A 53 10.60 23.25 79.59
CA VAL A 53 9.31 23.14 78.88
C VAL A 53 9.09 24.29 77.89
N VAL A 54 9.47 25.51 78.27
CA VAL A 54 9.33 26.70 77.41
C VAL A 54 10.12 26.57 76.10
N PRO A 55 11.41 26.17 76.11
CA PRO A 55 12.17 25.99 74.87
C PRO A 55 11.59 24.91 73.95
N LEU A 56 10.93 23.88 74.50
CA LEU A 56 10.28 22.84 73.72
C LEU A 56 9.03 23.37 73.01
N LEU A 57 8.21 24.18 73.69
CA LEU A 57 7.04 24.81 73.09
C LEU A 57 7.43 25.82 72.00
N GLU A 58 8.49 26.60 72.23
CA GLU A 58 9.07 27.50 71.22
C GLU A 58 9.56 26.73 69.99
N ALA A 59 10.23 25.59 70.18
CA ALA A 59 10.67 24.74 69.08
C ALA A 59 9.50 24.14 68.28
N ILE A 60 8.42 23.71 68.95
CA ILE A 60 7.21 23.23 68.28
C ILE A 60 6.55 24.37 67.50
N GLN A 61 6.45 25.55 68.09
CA GLN A 61 5.89 26.73 67.44
C GLN A 61 6.66 27.12 66.18
N GLU A 62 7.99 27.08 66.22
CA GLU A 62 8.83 27.38 65.06
C GLU A 62 8.67 26.33 63.96
N ASN A 63 8.60 25.05 64.31
CA ASN A 63 8.29 23.99 63.34
C ASN A 63 6.91 24.18 62.69
N MET A 64 5.91 24.68 63.43
CA MET A 64 4.60 25.00 62.84
C MET A 64 4.66 26.22 61.91
N ASN A 65 5.52 27.21 62.19
CA ASN A 65 5.75 28.35 61.28
C ASN A 65 6.29 27.86 59.93
N VAL A 66 7.36 27.05 59.98
CA VAL A 66 8.00 26.48 58.78
C VAL A 66 6.99 25.65 57.98
N LEU A 67 6.26 24.75 58.65
CA LEU A 67 5.24 23.92 58.00
C LEU A 67 4.15 24.76 57.31
N ILE A 68 3.69 25.85 57.93
CA ILE A 68 2.69 26.74 57.34
C ILE A 68 3.20 27.40 56.06
N GLU A 69 4.45 27.90 56.06
CA GLU A 69 5.03 28.49 54.86
C GLU A 69 5.26 27.45 53.76
N ASP A 70 5.70 26.24 54.10
CA ASP A 70 5.87 25.15 53.13
C ASP A 70 4.55 24.71 52.51
N ILE A 71 3.46 24.69 53.28
CA ILE A 71 2.10 24.43 52.78
C ILE A 71 1.69 25.51 51.76
N ARG A 72 1.97 26.79 52.04
CA ARG A 72 1.66 27.90 51.12
C ARG A 72 2.52 27.84 49.85
N ALA A 73 3.82 27.58 49.99
CA ALA A 73 4.74 27.41 48.86
C ALA A 73 4.31 26.24 47.96
N SER A 74 3.87 25.14 48.57
CA SER A 74 3.32 23.99 47.84
C SER A 74 2.03 24.36 47.08
N ALA A 75 1.15 25.16 47.68
CA ALA A 75 -0.06 25.64 46.99
C ALA A 75 0.26 26.59 45.82
N GLN A 76 1.32 27.40 45.93
CA GLN A 76 1.81 28.20 44.81
C GLN A 76 2.39 27.33 43.70
N SER A 77 3.20 26.32 44.02
CA SER A 77 3.74 25.39 43.01
C SER A 77 2.63 24.70 42.22
N ASP A 78 1.55 24.28 42.89
CA ASP A 78 0.41 23.66 42.19
C ASP A 78 -0.29 24.65 41.25
N ARG A 79 -0.34 25.94 41.58
CA ARG A 79 -0.87 26.98 40.68
C ARG A 79 0.01 27.13 39.45
N ASP A 80 1.32 27.20 39.63
CA ASP A 80 2.29 27.34 38.54
C ASP A 80 2.26 26.11 37.60
N ASP A 81 2.18 24.90 38.18
CA ASP A 81 2.11 23.65 37.40
C ASP A 81 0.80 23.55 36.61
N LEU A 82 -0.33 23.96 37.19
CA LEU A 82 -1.61 24.02 36.50
C LEU A 82 -1.60 25.06 35.38
N GLU A 83 -1.05 26.26 35.62
CA GLU A 83 -0.92 27.30 34.61
C GLU A 83 -0.10 26.81 33.41
N LEU A 84 1.03 26.14 33.66
CA LEU A 84 1.85 25.53 32.60
C LEU A 84 1.06 24.46 31.81
N ALA A 85 0.29 23.62 32.50
CA ALA A 85 -0.58 22.65 31.85
C ALA A 85 -1.69 23.32 31.00
N GLY A 86 -2.19 24.47 31.42
CA GLY A 86 -3.14 25.28 30.65
C GLY A 86 -2.51 25.89 29.39
N GLN A 87 -1.26 26.34 29.46
CA GLN A 87 -0.53 26.90 28.32
C GLN A 87 -0.30 25.87 27.20
N ALA A 88 -0.22 24.58 27.53
CA ALA A 88 -0.06 23.50 26.55
C ALA A 88 -1.16 23.49 25.47
N PHE A 89 -2.39 23.93 25.79
CA PHE A 89 -3.47 24.03 24.81
C PHE A 89 -3.21 25.12 23.76
N GLY A 90 -2.75 26.29 24.21
CA GLY A 90 -2.33 27.36 23.28
C GLY A 90 -1.13 26.91 22.43
N GLN A 91 -0.23 26.14 23.04
CA GLN A 91 0.93 25.57 22.37
C GLN A 91 0.56 24.53 21.32
N CYS A 92 -0.52 23.77 21.52
CA CYS A 92 -1.10 22.95 20.47
C CYS A 92 -1.51 23.77 19.24
N ASN A 93 -2.00 25.01 19.39
CA ASN A 93 -2.29 25.85 18.23
C ASN A 93 -1.01 26.46 17.61
N THR A 94 0.02 26.81 18.41
CA THR A 94 1.21 27.54 17.93
C THR A 94 2.40 26.68 17.49
N ASP A 95 2.67 25.54 18.15
CA ASP A 95 3.73 24.59 17.76
C ASP A 95 3.40 23.88 16.42
N LEU A 96 2.20 24.13 15.90
CA LEU A 96 1.72 23.77 14.58
C LEU A 96 2.18 24.70 13.44
N ALA A 97 2.83 25.84 13.71
CA ALA A 97 3.20 26.83 12.68
C ALA A 97 4.18 26.33 11.60
N ASN A 98 4.79 25.16 11.77
CA ASN A 98 5.64 24.50 10.77
C ASN A 98 4.90 23.45 9.91
N ARG A 99 3.57 23.39 9.97
CA ARG A 99 2.70 22.49 9.20
C ARG A 99 1.96 23.29 8.11
N PRO A 100 1.52 22.65 7.01
CA PRO A 100 0.64 23.33 6.06
C PRO A 100 -0.62 23.86 6.77
N PRO A 101 -1.21 24.96 6.28
CA PRO A 101 -2.37 25.58 6.91
C PRO A 101 -3.48 24.54 7.08
N ILE A 102 -4.09 24.49 8.26
CA ILE A 102 -5.23 23.60 8.58
C ILE A 102 -6.58 24.24 8.28
N THR A 103 -6.60 25.58 8.17
CA THR A 103 -7.75 26.35 7.72
C THR A 103 -7.51 26.71 6.25
N VAL A 104 -7.94 25.83 5.34
CA VAL A 104 -7.76 26.00 3.90
C VAL A 104 -9.11 26.05 3.22
N THR A 105 -9.39 27.15 2.53
CA THR A 105 -10.65 27.35 1.80
C THR A 105 -10.49 27.18 0.29
N THR A 106 -9.26 27.03 -0.21
CA THR A 106 -8.94 26.87 -1.64
C THR A 106 -7.79 25.91 -1.86
N LEU A 107 -7.81 25.16 -2.97
CA LEU A 107 -6.72 24.23 -3.28
C LEU A 107 -5.38 24.96 -3.48
N PRO A 108 -4.24 24.32 -3.17
CA PRO A 108 -2.94 24.92 -3.40
C PRO A 108 -2.76 25.33 -4.88
N PRO A 109 -2.09 26.47 -5.16
CA PRO A 109 -1.83 26.91 -6.53
C PRO A 109 -1.15 25.85 -7.40
N THR A 110 -0.35 24.97 -6.79
CA THR A 110 0.33 23.87 -7.47
C THR A 110 -0.62 22.77 -7.93
N VAL A 111 -1.72 22.51 -7.21
CA VAL A 111 -2.76 21.55 -7.59
C VAL A 111 -3.63 22.15 -8.70
N ILE A 112 -4.02 23.43 -8.55
CA ILE A 112 -4.79 24.15 -9.57
C ILE A 112 -4.05 24.18 -10.90
N ALA A 113 -2.78 24.59 -10.88
CA ALA A 113 -1.95 24.63 -12.09
C ALA A 113 -1.73 23.26 -12.73
N ALA A 114 -1.67 22.17 -11.93
CA ALA A 114 -1.61 20.82 -12.46
C ALA A 114 -2.91 20.42 -13.16
N GLY A 115 -4.06 20.85 -12.62
CA GLY A 115 -5.38 20.65 -13.23
C GLY A 115 -5.50 21.35 -14.57
N ASP A 116 -5.17 22.64 -14.61
CA ASP A 116 -5.21 23.44 -15.84
C ASP A 116 -4.29 22.87 -16.93
N ALA A 117 -3.09 22.42 -16.53
CA ALA A 117 -2.13 21.81 -17.45
C ALA A 117 -2.58 20.44 -17.97
N HIS A 118 -3.25 19.64 -17.14
CA HIS A 118 -3.86 18.38 -17.56
C HIS A 118 -5.01 18.63 -18.55
N ASP A 119 -5.92 19.54 -18.24
CA ASP A 119 -7.05 19.90 -19.12
C ASP A 119 -6.55 20.37 -20.49
N THR A 120 -5.58 21.29 -20.50
CA THR A 120 -4.98 21.79 -21.75
C THR A 120 -4.39 20.65 -22.58
N CYS A 121 -3.70 19.69 -21.93
CA CYS A 121 -3.13 18.55 -22.62
C CYS A 121 -4.22 17.66 -23.23
N ARG A 122 -5.30 17.38 -22.49
CA ARG A 122 -6.39 16.53 -22.96
C ARG A 122 -7.19 17.17 -24.09
N ASP A 123 -7.32 18.49 -24.13
CA ASP A 123 -7.87 19.21 -25.28
C ASP A 123 -6.99 19.00 -26.53
N GLU A 124 -5.67 19.08 -26.40
CA GLU A 124 -4.74 18.81 -27.50
C GLU A 124 -4.76 17.35 -27.93
N GLU A 125 -4.86 16.41 -26.99
CA GLU A 125 -5.03 14.98 -27.27
C GLU A 125 -6.30 14.72 -28.07
N ALA A 126 -7.44 15.26 -27.63
CA ALA A 126 -8.72 15.09 -28.31
C ALA A 126 -8.65 15.54 -29.78
N ASN A 127 -8.01 16.69 -30.04
CA ASN A 127 -7.80 17.20 -31.40
C ASN A 127 -6.92 16.25 -32.24
N LYS A 128 -5.84 15.72 -31.67
CA LYS A 128 -4.95 14.78 -32.37
C LYS A 128 -5.62 13.42 -32.61
N LYS A 129 -6.43 12.95 -31.66
CA LYS A 129 -7.23 11.73 -31.82
C LYS A 129 -8.23 11.87 -32.96
N GLN A 130 -8.94 13.00 -33.03
CA GLN A 130 -9.86 13.27 -34.13
C GLN A 130 -9.14 13.25 -35.49
N ALA A 131 -7.96 13.89 -35.59
CA ALA A 131 -7.15 13.86 -36.80
C ALA A 131 -6.69 12.44 -37.19
N ARG A 132 -6.29 11.63 -36.21
CA ARG A 132 -5.96 10.20 -36.39
C ARG A 132 -7.17 9.42 -36.92
N ASP A 133 -8.32 9.57 -36.27
CA ASP A 133 -9.54 8.82 -36.59
C ASP A 133 -10.05 9.20 -37.99
N ASP A 134 -9.99 10.47 -38.37
CA ASP A 134 -10.32 10.97 -39.70
C ASP A 134 -9.37 10.41 -40.77
N ALA A 135 -8.05 10.39 -40.50
CA ALA A 135 -7.06 9.81 -41.40
C ALA A 135 -7.25 8.29 -41.58
N LEU A 136 -7.59 7.58 -40.50
CA LEU A 136 -7.91 6.15 -40.54
C LEU A 136 -9.19 5.88 -41.34
N ALA A 137 -10.23 6.71 -41.16
CA ALA A 137 -11.45 6.62 -41.94
C ALA A 137 -11.18 6.87 -43.44
N ALA A 138 -10.38 7.87 -43.77
CA ALA A 138 -9.97 8.15 -45.15
C ALA A 138 -9.19 6.98 -45.76
N PHE A 139 -8.24 6.39 -45.03
CA PHE A 139 -7.50 5.20 -45.45
C PHE A 139 -8.43 4.01 -45.72
N ARG A 140 -9.38 3.73 -44.82
CA ARG A 140 -10.39 2.67 -44.99
C ARG A 140 -11.26 2.90 -46.22
N VAL A 141 -11.72 4.13 -46.44
CA VAL A 141 -12.48 4.50 -47.64
C VAL A 141 -11.64 4.32 -48.90
N GLY A 142 -10.36 4.71 -48.88
CA GLY A 142 -9.40 4.46 -49.97
C GLY A 142 -9.30 2.97 -50.32
N MET A 143 -9.14 2.11 -49.31
CA MET A 143 -9.13 0.65 -49.48
C MET A 143 -10.45 0.09 -50.03
N GLN A 144 -11.60 0.63 -49.62
CA GLN A 144 -12.92 0.20 -50.10
C GLN A 144 -13.20 0.65 -51.54
N ASN A 145 -12.65 1.80 -51.96
CA ASN A 145 -12.77 2.33 -53.32
C ASN A 145 -12.08 1.46 -54.40
N LEU A 146 -11.32 0.42 -54.02
CA LEU A 146 -10.86 -0.64 -54.92
C LEU A 146 -12.02 -1.29 -55.70
N GLN A 147 -13.20 -1.42 -55.06
CA GLN A 147 -14.39 -1.99 -55.72
C GLN A 147 -15.14 -0.96 -56.57
N ALA A 148 -15.18 0.31 -56.13
CA ALA A 148 -15.95 1.38 -56.78
C ALA A 148 -15.23 2.06 -57.96
N SER A 149 -13.89 2.02 -58.00
CA SER A 149 -13.07 2.59 -59.08
C SER A 149 -12.99 1.73 -60.34
N ARG A 150 -13.66 0.57 -60.36
CA ARG A 150 -13.79 -0.27 -61.54
C ARG A 150 -14.65 0.43 -62.60
N THR A 151 -14.03 1.04 -63.60
CA THR A 151 -14.73 1.65 -64.75
C THR A 151 -14.85 0.66 -65.91
N GLY A 152 -15.76 0.94 -66.86
CA GLY A 152 -16.16 0.01 -67.93
C GLY A 152 -14.99 -0.69 -68.65
N ALA A 153 -14.01 0.06 -69.15
CA ALA A 153 -12.86 -0.53 -69.85
C ALA A 153 -12.03 -1.50 -68.99
N LEU A 154 -11.91 -1.24 -67.68
CA LEU A 154 -11.22 -2.09 -66.72
C LEU A 154 -12.03 -3.34 -66.36
N VAL A 155 -13.35 -3.18 -66.18
CA VAL A 155 -14.29 -4.29 -65.91
C VAL A 155 -14.37 -5.23 -67.12
N ASP A 156 -14.44 -4.67 -68.33
CA ASP A 156 -14.47 -5.43 -69.58
C ASP A 156 -13.16 -6.18 -69.82
N CYS A 157 -12.01 -5.57 -69.49
CA CYS A 157 -10.68 -6.21 -69.57
C CYS A 157 -10.54 -7.35 -68.55
N LEU A 158 -10.88 -7.12 -67.27
CA LEU A 158 -10.80 -8.13 -66.21
C LEU A 158 -11.83 -9.26 -66.39
N GLY A 159 -13.01 -8.97 -66.94
CA GLY A 159 -14.04 -9.95 -67.28
C GLY A 159 -13.58 -10.91 -68.38
N LYS A 160 -12.92 -10.40 -69.43
CA LYS A 160 -12.29 -11.22 -70.49
C LYS A 160 -11.19 -12.16 -69.97
N LEU A 161 -10.52 -11.81 -68.87
CA LEU A 161 -9.49 -12.63 -68.22
C LEU A 161 -10.08 -13.65 -67.22
N ALA A 162 -11.26 -13.38 -66.65
CA ALA A 162 -11.89 -14.22 -65.62
C ALA A 162 -12.80 -15.33 -66.19
N GLU A 163 -13.38 -15.14 -67.38
CA GLU A 163 -14.20 -16.15 -68.06
C GLU A 163 -13.41 -16.93 -69.12
N THR A 164 -12.58 -17.90 -68.72
CA THR A 164 -12.29 -19.20 -69.40
C THR A 164 -10.95 -19.82 -68.93
N PRO A 165 -10.85 -21.17 -68.80
CA PRO A 165 -9.56 -21.84 -68.83
C PRO A 165 -9.07 -21.83 -70.28
N ILE A 166 -8.22 -20.87 -70.66
CA ILE A 166 -7.77 -20.61 -72.04
C ILE A 166 -7.50 -21.92 -72.82
N PRO A 167 -8.43 -22.38 -73.67
CA PRO A 167 -8.20 -23.48 -74.58
C PRO A 167 -7.87 -22.86 -75.93
N TYR A 168 -6.58 -22.75 -76.23
CA TYR A 168 -6.02 -22.67 -77.59
C TYR A 168 -6.94 -22.09 -78.69
N ILE A 169 -7.09 -20.77 -78.81
CA ILE A 169 -7.51 -20.10 -80.05
C ILE A 169 -6.78 -18.75 -80.16
N GLU A 170 -6.11 -18.57 -81.31
CA GLU A 170 -5.50 -17.37 -81.93
C GLU A 170 -4.75 -16.34 -81.04
N PRO A 171 -3.59 -15.81 -81.50
CA PRO A 171 -2.95 -14.73 -80.77
C PRO A 171 -3.93 -13.57 -80.68
N LEU A 172 -4.28 -13.16 -79.45
CA LEU A 172 -4.68 -11.78 -79.20
C LEU A 172 -3.70 -10.92 -80.01
N ASP A 173 -4.22 -10.07 -80.89
CA ASP A 173 -3.37 -9.09 -81.56
C ASP A 173 -2.59 -8.36 -80.47
N GLY A 174 -1.27 -8.22 -80.67
CA GLY A 174 -0.39 -7.64 -79.65
C GLY A 174 -0.88 -6.27 -79.21
N ASP A 175 -1.54 -5.54 -80.12
CA ASP A 175 -2.12 -4.22 -79.88
C ASP A 175 -3.38 -4.30 -78.98
N GLU A 176 -4.28 -5.28 -79.16
CA GLU A 176 -5.48 -5.44 -78.32
C GLU A 176 -5.15 -5.90 -76.88
N ALA A 177 -4.10 -6.71 -76.71
CA ALA A 177 -3.62 -7.11 -75.39
C ALA A 177 -2.98 -5.93 -74.63
N LEU A 178 -2.25 -5.07 -75.33
CA LEU A 178 -1.65 -3.85 -74.77
C LEU A 178 -2.72 -2.79 -74.44
N ASP A 179 -3.75 -2.65 -75.26
CA ASP A 179 -4.91 -1.78 -75.01
C ASP A 179 -5.69 -2.18 -73.74
N CYS A 180 -5.69 -3.48 -73.40
CA CYS A 180 -6.25 -4.01 -72.15
C CYS A 180 -5.30 -3.80 -70.96
N ALA A 181 -4.01 -4.04 -71.13
CA ALA A 181 -3.02 -4.05 -70.04
C ALA A 181 -2.65 -2.64 -69.52
N ASN A 182 -2.53 -1.65 -70.41
CA ASN A 182 -2.09 -0.29 -70.03
C ASN A 182 -3.05 0.40 -69.03
N PRO A 183 -4.39 0.38 -69.22
CA PRO A 183 -5.33 0.95 -68.26
C PRO A 183 -5.35 0.22 -66.90
N VAL A 184 -5.16 -1.11 -66.90
CA VAL A 184 -5.06 -1.91 -65.66
C VAL A 184 -3.82 -1.51 -64.87
N GLN A 185 -2.68 -1.37 -65.56
CA GLN A 185 -1.42 -0.98 -64.95
C GLN A 185 -1.49 0.44 -64.36
N GLN A 186 -2.06 1.40 -65.10
CA GLN A 186 -2.22 2.77 -64.61
C GLN A 186 -3.18 2.83 -63.41
N TRP A 187 -4.31 2.12 -63.47
CA TRP A 187 -5.26 2.06 -62.35
C TRP A 187 -4.63 1.47 -61.08
N LEU A 188 -3.86 0.38 -61.21
CA LEU A 188 -3.14 -0.22 -60.08
C LEU A 188 -2.11 0.76 -59.49
N PHE A 189 -1.41 1.51 -60.34
CA PHE A 189 -0.46 2.53 -59.91
C PHE A 189 -1.16 3.64 -59.11
N ASP A 190 -2.21 4.25 -59.68
CA ASP A 190 -2.96 5.35 -59.05
C ASP A 190 -3.62 4.91 -57.73
N PHE A 191 -4.18 3.70 -57.69
CA PHE A 191 -4.75 3.12 -56.46
C PHE A 191 -3.66 2.87 -55.40
N SER A 192 -2.53 2.28 -55.80
CA SER A 192 -1.43 2.00 -54.89
C SER A 192 -0.84 3.28 -54.31
N GLU A 193 -0.72 4.34 -55.11
CA GLU A 193 -0.25 5.66 -54.68
C GLU A 193 -1.24 6.27 -53.66
N ASP A 194 -2.53 6.33 -54.01
CA ASP A 194 -3.57 6.91 -53.15
C ASP A 194 -3.68 6.24 -51.76
N VAL A 195 -3.64 4.90 -51.74
CA VAL A 195 -3.69 4.12 -50.50
C VAL A 195 -2.40 4.26 -49.71
N THR A 196 -1.25 4.37 -50.37
CA THR A 196 0.05 4.58 -49.72
C THR A 196 0.08 5.95 -49.03
N ASP A 197 -0.36 7.00 -49.71
CA ASP A 197 -0.41 8.36 -49.16
C ASP A 197 -1.36 8.46 -47.97
N LYS A 198 -2.56 7.86 -48.07
CA LYS A 198 -3.52 7.83 -46.96
C LYS A 198 -3.02 7.02 -45.77
N ASN A 199 -2.31 5.91 -46.01
CA ASN A 199 -1.67 5.13 -44.94
C ASN A 199 -0.54 5.91 -44.26
N ALA A 200 0.27 6.66 -45.04
CA ALA A 200 1.30 7.52 -44.50
C ALA A 200 0.69 8.63 -43.62
N ALA A 201 -0.36 9.30 -44.10
CA ALA A 201 -1.07 10.32 -43.33
C ALA A 201 -1.66 9.77 -42.02
N TYR A 202 -2.22 8.56 -42.04
CA TYR A 202 -2.66 7.87 -40.81
C TYR A 202 -1.49 7.60 -39.86
N LYS A 203 -0.37 7.06 -40.35
CA LYS A 203 0.81 6.78 -39.54
C LYS A 203 1.41 8.05 -38.92
N ASP A 204 1.45 9.15 -39.65
CA ASP A 204 1.94 10.43 -39.15
C ASP A 204 1.01 11.00 -38.07
N ALA A 205 -0.31 10.89 -38.26
CA ALA A 205 -1.29 11.29 -37.27
C ALA A 205 -1.22 10.42 -35.99
N GLU A 206 -1.03 9.11 -36.15
CA GLU A 206 -0.82 8.17 -35.04
C GLU A 206 0.46 8.47 -34.27
N ALA A 207 1.57 8.73 -34.98
CA ALA A 207 2.84 9.11 -34.38
C ALA A 207 2.78 10.45 -33.62
N ALA A 208 1.84 11.33 -33.98
CA ALA A 208 1.56 12.57 -33.25
C ALA A 208 0.63 12.36 -32.04
N TYR A 209 -0.32 11.43 -32.15
CA TYR A 209 -1.31 11.11 -31.10
C TYR A 209 -0.69 10.34 -29.93
N ALA A 210 -0.01 9.22 -30.19
CA ALA A 210 0.52 8.33 -29.15
C ALA A 210 1.38 9.04 -28.07
N PRO A 211 2.36 9.90 -28.42
CA PRO A 211 3.14 10.62 -27.41
C PRO A 211 2.31 11.68 -26.66
N GLN A 212 1.32 12.30 -27.32
CA GLN A 212 0.42 13.25 -26.64
C GLN A 212 -0.40 12.54 -25.57
N LYS A 213 -1.00 11.38 -25.90
CA LYS A 213 -1.75 10.59 -24.93
C LYS A 213 -0.88 10.26 -23.71
N SER A 214 0.33 9.77 -23.95
CA SER A 214 1.28 9.45 -22.87
C SER A 214 1.61 10.66 -21.99
N GLU A 215 1.83 11.83 -22.59
CA GLU A 215 2.08 13.06 -21.84
C GLU A 215 0.87 13.47 -20.99
N CYS A 216 -0.35 13.34 -21.52
CA CYS A 216 -1.56 13.69 -20.79
C CYS A 216 -1.85 12.71 -19.65
N ASP A 217 -1.57 11.42 -19.84
CA ASP A 217 -1.63 10.40 -18.79
C ASP A 217 -0.64 10.72 -17.64
N GLU A 218 0.59 11.14 -17.96
CA GLU A 218 1.55 11.60 -16.94
C GLU A 218 1.06 12.84 -16.20
N ARG A 219 0.43 13.80 -16.89
CA ARG A 219 -0.15 15.00 -16.29
C ARG A 219 -1.34 14.69 -15.40
N GLN A 220 -2.15 13.70 -15.76
CA GLN A 220 -3.24 13.21 -14.93
C GLN A 220 -2.69 12.64 -13.61
N HIS A 221 -1.71 11.74 -13.69
CA HIS A 221 -1.06 11.20 -12.50
C HIS A 221 -0.40 12.30 -11.65
N PHE A 222 0.19 13.31 -12.29
CA PHE A 222 0.79 14.43 -11.59
C PHE A 222 -0.25 15.27 -10.81
N LEU A 223 -1.40 15.57 -11.42
CA LEU A 223 -2.54 16.24 -10.77
C LEU A 223 -3.02 15.43 -9.55
N GLU A 224 -3.33 14.15 -9.75
CA GLU A 224 -3.84 13.26 -8.70
C GLU A 224 -2.86 13.14 -7.53
N SER A 225 -1.57 12.97 -7.83
CA SER A 225 -0.50 12.86 -6.83
C SER A 225 -0.34 14.15 -6.02
N ARG A 226 -0.40 15.32 -6.68
CA ARG A 226 -0.34 16.63 -6.01
C ARG A 226 -1.52 16.82 -5.07
N PHE A 227 -2.72 16.47 -5.52
CA PHE A 227 -3.92 16.54 -4.68
C PHE A 227 -3.82 15.59 -3.48
N CYS A 228 -3.50 14.31 -3.71
CA CYS A 228 -3.37 13.30 -2.65
C CYS A 228 -2.31 13.68 -1.61
N THR A 229 -1.19 14.26 -2.06
CA THR A 229 -0.15 14.77 -1.17
C THR A 229 -0.69 15.88 -0.26
N PHE A 230 -1.39 16.87 -0.84
CA PHE A 230 -2.00 17.96 -0.08
C PHE A 230 -3.05 17.44 0.93
N ARG A 231 -3.94 16.56 0.48
CA ARG A 231 -4.95 15.92 1.32
C ARG A 231 -4.31 15.18 2.50
N GLY A 232 -3.29 14.36 2.24
CA GLY A 232 -2.58 13.62 3.28
C GLY A 232 -1.95 14.55 4.31
N GLN A 233 -1.30 15.63 3.87
CA GLN A 233 -0.71 16.64 4.76
C GLN A 233 -1.76 17.35 5.64
N LEU A 234 -2.91 17.71 5.07
CA LEU A 234 -4.02 18.33 5.81
C LEU A 234 -4.59 17.36 6.86
N MET A 235 -4.88 16.12 6.47
CA MET A 235 -5.40 15.09 7.38
C MET A 235 -4.44 14.79 8.54
N VAL A 236 -3.15 14.64 8.26
CA VAL A 236 -2.13 14.41 9.31
C VAL A 236 -2.03 15.60 10.25
N SER A 237 -2.08 16.83 9.72
CA SER A 237 -2.02 18.05 10.53
C SER A 237 -3.22 18.16 11.46
N CYS A 238 -4.41 17.87 10.95
CA CYS A 238 -5.65 17.81 11.72
C CYS A 238 -5.64 16.73 12.81
N ALA A 239 -5.23 15.50 12.46
CA ALA A 239 -5.12 14.41 13.43
C ALA A 239 -4.14 14.77 14.56
N ALA A 240 -3.00 15.38 14.23
CA ALA A 240 -2.01 15.80 15.20
C ALA A 240 -2.47 16.98 16.07
N LEU A 241 -3.31 17.90 15.57
CA LEU A 241 -3.98 18.92 16.40
C LEU A 241 -4.93 18.27 17.41
N ASN A 242 -5.82 17.40 16.94
CA ASN A 242 -6.78 16.69 17.79
C ASN A 242 -6.08 15.85 18.87
N GLN A 243 -5.00 15.16 18.51
CA GLN A 243 -4.23 14.36 19.45
C GLN A 243 -3.54 15.25 20.49
N CYS A 244 -2.94 16.37 20.08
CA CYS A 244 -2.31 17.31 21.02
C CYS A 244 -3.31 17.83 22.06
N PHE A 245 -4.51 18.24 21.62
CA PHE A 245 -5.57 18.70 22.53
C PHE A 245 -6.06 17.60 23.46
N THR A 246 -6.18 16.37 22.96
CA THR A 246 -6.53 15.19 23.77
C THR A 246 -5.48 14.92 24.84
N ASP A 247 -4.20 14.97 24.47
CA ASP A 247 -3.08 14.73 25.39
C ASP A 247 -2.95 15.84 26.44
N ALA A 248 -3.15 17.10 26.03
CA ALA A 248 -3.19 18.26 26.94
C ALA A 248 -4.36 18.13 27.94
N GLN A 249 -5.54 17.75 27.47
CA GLN A 249 -6.72 17.52 28.32
C GLN A 249 -6.49 16.38 29.32
N ASN A 250 -5.92 15.26 28.87
CA ASN A 250 -5.59 14.14 29.75
C ASN A 250 -4.57 14.55 30.81
N SER A 251 -3.53 15.29 30.41
CA SER A 251 -2.48 15.79 31.32
C SER A 251 -3.05 16.75 32.37
N LEU A 252 -3.88 17.71 31.96
CA LEU A 252 -4.54 18.65 32.87
C LEU A 252 -5.48 17.93 33.85
N THR A 253 -6.24 16.95 33.37
CA THR A 253 -7.18 16.16 34.20
C THR A 253 -6.44 15.32 35.24
N ALA A 254 -5.35 14.67 34.84
CA ALA A 254 -4.50 13.89 35.74
C ALA A 254 -3.85 14.78 36.80
N LEU A 255 -3.28 15.93 36.40
CA LEU A 255 -2.67 16.89 37.33
C LEU A 255 -3.70 17.45 38.31
N TRP A 256 -4.88 17.86 37.83
CA TRP A 256 -5.95 18.38 38.67
C TRP A 256 -6.41 17.37 39.73
N THR A 257 -6.49 16.09 39.37
CA THR A 257 -6.85 15.02 40.32
C THR A 257 -5.84 14.91 41.46
N ILE A 258 -4.54 15.02 41.16
CA ILE A 258 -3.46 15.00 42.15
C ILE A 258 -3.52 16.25 43.04
N VAL A 259 -3.67 17.43 42.43
CA VAL A 259 -3.76 18.72 43.14
C VAL A 259 -4.97 18.75 44.06
N GLN A 260 -6.13 18.25 43.64
CA GLN A 260 -7.33 18.15 44.49
C GLN A 260 -7.08 17.36 45.78
N GLN A 261 -6.41 16.21 45.68
CA GLN A 261 -6.03 15.42 46.86
C GLN A 261 -4.99 16.14 47.73
N SER A 262 -4.10 16.92 47.12
CA SER A 262 -3.11 17.75 47.82
C SER A 262 -3.77 18.88 48.61
N ILE A 263 -4.72 19.63 48.00
CA ILE A 263 -5.49 20.70 48.64
C ILE A 263 -6.21 20.19 49.89
N ALA A 264 -6.95 19.08 49.76
CA ALA A 264 -7.70 18.50 50.88
C ALA A 264 -6.78 18.19 52.09
N ARG A 265 -5.61 17.59 51.84
CA ARG A 265 -4.63 17.26 52.89
C ARG A 265 -3.98 18.51 53.51
N ARG A 266 -3.60 19.48 52.67
CA ARG A 266 -2.97 20.73 53.12
C ARG A 266 -3.91 21.60 53.96
N LEU A 267 -5.21 21.64 53.64
CA LEU A 267 -6.20 22.37 54.42
C LEU A 267 -6.30 21.83 55.85
N VAL A 268 -6.32 20.50 56.02
CA VAL A 268 -6.33 19.86 57.35
C VAL A 268 -5.04 20.19 58.11
N ALA A 269 -3.88 20.01 57.47
CA ALA A 269 -2.58 20.28 58.08
C ALA A 269 -2.42 21.76 58.48
N PHE A 270 -2.82 22.69 57.62
CA PHE A 270 -2.75 24.14 57.86
C PHE A 270 -3.63 24.57 59.03
N LYS A 271 -4.87 24.07 59.09
CA LYS A 271 -5.77 24.32 60.22
C LYS A 271 -5.18 23.80 61.52
N SER A 272 -4.69 22.56 61.52
CA SER A 272 -4.11 21.95 62.71
C SER A 272 -2.84 22.63 63.20
N ALA A 273 -1.91 22.96 62.30
CA ALA A 273 -0.70 23.71 62.65
C ALA A 273 -1.01 25.11 63.21
N SER A 274 -2.01 25.80 62.63
CA SER A 274 -2.45 27.11 63.12
C SER A 274 -3.09 27.03 64.50
N GLN A 275 -3.91 26.01 64.77
CA GLN A 275 -4.51 25.78 66.09
C GLN A 275 -3.45 25.40 67.13
N VAL A 276 -2.48 24.55 66.77
CA VAL A 276 -1.32 24.25 67.64
C VAL A 276 -0.59 25.53 68.06
N LYS A 277 -0.30 26.42 67.10
CA LYS A 277 0.33 27.72 67.40
C LYS A 277 -0.52 28.57 68.34
N CYS A 278 -1.85 28.59 68.14
CA CYS A 278 -2.77 29.32 69.01
C CYS A 278 -2.71 28.79 70.45
N TYR A 279 -2.76 27.47 70.64
CA TYR A 279 -2.68 26.86 71.96
C TYR A 279 -1.33 27.11 72.64
N ILE A 280 -0.21 27.05 71.90
CA ILE A 280 1.12 27.36 72.45
C ILE A 280 1.19 28.83 72.90
N ASN A 281 0.68 29.76 72.09
CA ASN A 281 0.66 31.19 72.44
C ASN A 281 -0.09 31.46 73.75
N ILE A 282 -1.30 30.91 73.93
CA ILE A 282 -2.05 31.11 75.18
C ILE A 282 -1.42 30.37 76.36
N LEU A 283 -0.75 29.23 76.12
CA LEU A 283 0.01 28.50 77.13
C LEU A 283 1.20 29.29 77.65
N GLN A 284 1.79 30.19 76.86
CA GLN A 284 2.91 31.03 77.27
C GLN A 284 2.50 32.34 77.95
N GLN A 285 1.20 32.70 77.95
CA GLN A 285 0.70 33.90 78.64
C GLN A 285 0.66 33.71 80.16
N ASP A 286 0.88 34.79 80.92
CA ASP A 286 0.83 34.79 82.39
C ASP A 286 -0.53 34.36 82.93
N THR A 287 -1.61 34.79 82.27
CA THR A 287 -2.99 34.43 82.61
C THR A 287 -3.65 33.77 81.39
N LEU A 288 -4.14 32.54 81.57
CA LEU A 288 -4.85 31.79 80.54
C LEU A 288 -6.35 31.74 80.91
N THR A 289 -7.24 32.11 79.98
CA THR A 289 -8.69 32.21 80.21
C THR A 289 -9.47 31.20 79.38
N GLU A 290 -10.67 30.82 79.85
CA GLU A 290 -11.57 29.93 79.12
C GLU A 290 -12.00 30.54 77.77
N ALA A 291 -12.17 31.85 77.71
CA ALA A 291 -12.44 32.58 76.47
C ALA A 291 -11.31 32.43 75.45
N ALA A 292 -10.04 32.57 75.87
CA ALA A 292 -8.89 32.44 74.98
C ALA A 292 -8.72 31.01 74.43
N LEU A 293 -9.05 29.98 75.21
CA LEU A 293 -9.02 28.59 74.73
C LEU A 293 -10.15 28.34 73.72
N ASN A 294 -11.37 28.81 74.01
CA ASN A 294 -12.51 28.70 73.09
C ASN A 294 -12.29 29.47 71.78
N ASP A 295 -11.61 30.61 71.83
CA ASP A 295 -11.20 31.34 70.64
C ASP A 295 -10.24 30.50 69.78
N CYS A 296 -9.25 29.81 70.37
CA CYS A 296 -8.38 28.90 69.61
C CYS A 296 -9.11 27.67 69.04
N ASP A 297 -10.15 27.18 69.72
CA ASP A 297 -10.96 26.03 69.26
C ASP A 297 -11.82 26.39 68.04
N THR A 298 -12.41 27.59 68.06
CA THR A 298 -13.45 28.00 67.10
C THR A 298 -12.91 28.85 65.96
N ASN A 299 -11.80 29.58 66.16
CA ASN A 299 -11.22 30.42 65.14
C ASN A 299 -10.61 29.60 64.01
N GLN A 300 -11.08 29.83 62.78
CA GLN A 300 -10.54 29.19 61.59
C GLN A 300 -9.47 30.12 60.99
N PRO A 301 -8.23 29.66 60.78
CA PRO A 301 -7.21 30.47 60.14
C PRO A 301 -7.61 30.81 58.70
N ASP A 302 -7.30 32.02 58.26
CA ASP A 302 -7.50 32.44 56.87
C ASP A 302 -6.70 31.52 55.94
N SER A 303 -7.44 30.77 55.12
CA SER A 303 -6.91 29.78 54.18
C SER A 303 -7.03 30.22 52.72
N THR A 304 -7.41 31.48 52.45
CA THR A 304 -7.56 32.02 51.09
C THR A 304 -6.31 31.82 50.25
N THR A 305 -5.12 31.96 50.86
CA THR A 305 -3.80 31.72 50.25
C THR A 305 -3.58 30.29 49.73
N LEU A 306 -4.37 29.31 50.19
CA LEU A 306 -4.33 27.91 49.77
C LEU A 306 -5.30 27.58 48.64
N THR A 307 -6.08 28.56 48.18
CA THR A 307 -7.02 28.37 47.08
C THR A 307 -6.27 28.08 45.79
N VAL A 308 -6.66 27.01 45.10
CA VAL A 308 -6.14 26.61 43.79
C VAL A 308 -7.33 26.24 42.91
N THR A 309 -7.37 26.79 41.70
CA THR A 309 -8.43 26.59 40.71
C THR A 309 -7.87 25.97 39.44
N GLN A 310 -8.67 25.15 38.77
CA GLN A 310 -8.29 24.59 37.48
C GLN A 310 -8.35 25.70 36.40
N PRO A 311 -7.32 25.87 35.57
CA PRO A 311 -7.34 26.83 34.48
C PRO A 311 -8.33 26.40 33.40
N ALA A 312 -8.95 27.38 32.75
CA ALA A 312 -9.79 27.13 31.57
C ALA A 312 -8.91 26.80 30.36
N PRO A 313 -9.17 25.68 29.65
CA PRO A 313 -8.44 25.36 28.42
C PRO A 313 -8.63 26.43 27.33
N ALA A 314 -7.60 26.67 26.53
CA ALA A 314 -7.74 27.46 25.32
C ALA A 314 -8.64 26.74 24.30
N SER A 315 -9.35 27.49 23.45
CA SER A 315 -10.17 26.92 22.38
C SER A 315 -9.31 26.29 21.28
N GLN A 316 -9.74 25.15 20.79
CA GLN A 316 -9.11 24.46 19.67
C GLN A 316 -9.42 25.17 18.35
N GLU A 317 -8.42 25.32 17.49
CA GLU A 317 -8.65 25.75 16.10
C GLU A 317 -9.47 24.72 15.32
N THR A 318 -10.31 25.19 14.40
CA THR A 318 -11.18 24.30 13.61
C THR A 318 -10.36 23.64 12.50
N CYS A 319 -10.33 22.30 12.50
CA CYS A 319 -9.89 21.52 11.35
C CYS A 319 -11.07 21.36 10.39
N ASP A 320 -10.93 21.88 9.18
CA ASP A 320 -11.90 21.72 8.10
C ASP A 320 -11.27 20.88 6.97
N THR A 321 -11.79 19.66 6.77
CA THR A 321 -11.35 18.76 5.69
C THR A 321 -12.28 18.75 4.50
N THR A 322 -13.34 19.54 4.50
CA THR A 322 -14.38 19.50 3.45
C THR A 322 -13.82 19.73 2.05
N LEU A 323 -12.81 20.60 1.92
CA LEU A 323 -12.10 20.87 0.67
C LEU A 323 -11.45 19.62 0.04
N VAL A 324 -11.14 18.60 0.84
CA VAL A 324 -10.43 17.37 0.41
C VAL A 324 -11.23 16.09 0.63
N ASP A 325 -12.51 16.22 0.99
CA ASP A 325 -13.43 15.09 1.10
C ASP A 325 -13.70 14.47 -0.28
N GLU A 326 -13.79 15.31 -1.32
CA GLU A 326 -13.80 14.89 -2.71
C GLU A 326 -12.36 14.70 -3.19
N HIS A 327 -11.98 13.48 -3.53
CA HIS A 327 -10.60 13.13 -3.86
C HIS A 327 -10.55 12.13 -5.03
N PRO A 328 -9.36 11.89 -5.64
CA PRO A 328 -9.21 10.89 -6.70
C PRO A 328 -9.92 9.57 -6.39
N CYS A 329 -10.54 9.00 -7.43
CA CYS A 329 -11.40 7.82 -7.39
C CYS A 329 -12.79 8.00 -6.75
N THR A 330 -13.13 9.16 -6.17
CA THR A 330 -14.53 9.43 -5.77
C THR A 330 -15.37 9.81 -6.99
N PRO A 331 -16.66 9.46 -7.03
CA PRO A 331 -17.54 9.84 -8.15
C PRO A 331 -17.59 11.35 -8.39
N SER A 332 -17.57 12.18 -7.34
CA SER A 332 -17.60 13.64 -7.47
C SER A 332 -16.31 14.19 -8.07
N TRP A 333 -15.15 13.66 -7.65
CA TRP A 333 -13.86 14.01 -8.25
C TRP A 333 -13.79 13.63 -9.72
N ILE A 334 -14.16 12.39 -10.03
CA ILE A 334 -14.18 11.86 -11.40
C ILE A 334 -15.06 12.75 -12.27
N ASN A 335 -16.23 13.16 -11.77
CA ASN A 335 -17.09 14.07 -12.47
C ASN A 335 -16.44 15.44 -12.70
N THR A 336 -15.92 16.05 -11.65
CA THR A 336 -15.37 17.41 -11.69
C THR A 336 -14.12 17.52 -12.58
N TYR A 337 -13.22 16.54 -12.52
CA TYR A 337 -11.93 16.60 -13.20
C TYR A 337 -11.90 15.87 -14.53
N TYR A 338 -12.82 14.92 -14.77
CA TYR A 338 -12.82 14.09 -15.98
C TYR A 338 -14.18 14.09 -16.68
N THR A 339 -15.22 13.45 -16.15
CA THR A 339 -16.41 13.12 -16.97
C THR A 339 -17.27 14.32 -17.37
N SER A 340 -17.16 15.45 -16.67
CA SER A 340 -17.84 16.70 -17.05
C SER A 340 -17.07 17.54 -18.06
N LYS A 341 -15.84 17.16 -18.40
CA LYS A 341 -14.98 17.93 -19.31
C LYS A 341 -15.36 17.69 -20.77
N ASP A 342 -15.27 18.74 -21.59
CA ASP A 342 -15.60 18.68 -23.01
C ASP A 342 -14.69 17.70 -23.80
N TRP A 343 -13.42 17.60 -23.40
CA TRP A 343 -12.45 16.67 -24.00
C TRP A 343 -12.73 15.20 -23.67
N HIS A 344 -13.50 14.89 -22.62
CA HIS A 344 -13.60 13.53 -22.07
C HIS A 344 -14.23 12.51 -23.02
N GLY A 345 -15.23 12.92 -23.81
CA GLY A 345 -15.83 12.05 -24.82
C GLY A 345 -14.99 11.90 -26.09
N ASN A 346 -13.93 12.72 -26.22
CA ASN A 346 -13.13 12.85 -27.43
C ASN A 346 -11.68 12.37 -27.26
N VAL A 347 -11.33 11.83 -26.09
CA VAL A 347 -10.08 11.11 -25.83
C VAL A 347 -10.34 9.61 -25.78
N GLU A 348 -9.30 8.80 -25.94
CA GLU A 348 -9.43 7.35 -25.85
C GLU A 348 -9.69 6.98 -24.39
N GLN A 349 -10.92 6.59 -24.10
CA GLN A 349 -11.26 6.08 -22.79
C GLN A 349 -10.58 4.73 -22.66
N GLU A 350 -9.53 4.66 -21.84
CA GLU A 350 -9.13 3.39 -21.27
C GLU A 350 -10.40 2.74 -20.73
N LEU A 351 -10.59 1.45 -21.04
CA LEU A 351 -11.49 0.59 -20.29
C LEU A 351 -10.93 0.52 -18.86
N GLN A 352 -11.11 1.62 -18.12
CA GLN A 352 -10.97 1.71 -16.69
C GLN A 352 -12.14 0.89 -16.18
N VAL A 353 -11.87 -0.40 -15.96
CA VAL A 353 -12.69 -1.18 -15.07
C VAL A 353 -12.78 -0.38 -13.78
N GLN A 354 -13.96 0.14 -13.45
CA GLN A 354 -14.18 0.93 -12.24
C GLN A 354 -13.80 0.06 -11.03
N ASP A 355 -12.61 0.31 -10.49
CA ASP A 355 -12.12 -0.37 -9.30
C ASP A 355 -12.78 0.26 -8.07
N GLY A 356 -13.93 -0.28 -7.69
CA GLY A 356 -14.64 0.05 -6.46
C GLY A 356 -14.04 -0.58 -5.20
N SER A 357 -12.90 -1.29 -5.30
CA SER A 357 -12.29 -1.99 -4.19
C SER A 357 -10.78 -1.77 -4.18
N THR A 358 -10.15 -1.66 -3.02
CA THR A 358 -8.69 -1.53 -2.91
C THR A 358 -8.01 -2.77 -3.49
N SER A 359 -7.52 -2.70 -4.73
CA SER A 359 -6.73 -3.75 -5.36
C SER A 359 -5.49 -4.13 -4.53
N PRO A 360 -5.11 -5.42 -4.47
CA PRO A 360 -3.90 -5.87 -3.78
C PRO A 360 -2.62 -5.42 -4.51
N ILE A 361 -1.98 -4.36 -4.00
CA ILE A 361 -0.73 -3.77 -4.52
C ILE A 361 0.52 -4.58 -4.06
N ALA A 362 0.50 -5.90 -4.22
CA ALA A 362 1.59 -6.78 -3.75
C ALA A 362 2.57 -7.13 -4.89
N LEU A 363 3.86 -6.88 -4.67
CA LEU A 363 4.95 -7.30 -5.55
C LEU A 363 5.36 -8.74 -5.28
N ASP A 364 5.80 -9.45 -6.32
CA ASP A 364 6.28 -10.84 -6.20
C ASP A 364 5.23 -11.79 -5.57
N ALA A 365 3.95 -11.39 -5.60
CA ALA A 365 2.84 -12.24 -5.22
C ALA A 365 2.66 -13.31 -6.31
N PHE A 366 2.25 -14.52 -5.91
CA PHE A 366 1.94 -15.54 -6.89
C PHE A 366 0.45 -15.53 -7.20
N ALA A 367 0.16 -15.65 -8.48
CA ALA A 367 -1.17 -15.70 -9.03
C ALA A 367 -1.46 -17.10 -9.57
N PHE A 368 -2.69 -17.55 -9.43
CA PHE A 368 -3.18 -18.75 -10.10
C PHE A 368 -4.65 -18.60 -10.43
N ALA A 369 -5.15 -19.40 -11.37
CA ALA A 369 -6.57 -19.42 -11.66
C ALA A 369 -7.14 -20.83 -11.66
N ALA A 370 -8.34 -20.95 -11.07
CA ALA A 370 -9.17 -22.14 -11.18
C ALA A 370 -9.94 -22.07 -12.51
N HIS A 371 -9.95 -23.19 -13.23
CA HIS A 371 -10.62 -23.33 -14.52
C HIS A 371 -11.91 -24.17 -14.36
N ASP A 372 -12.77 -23.74 -13.44
CA ASP A 372 -14.05 -24.40 -13.12
C ASP A 372 -15.22 -23.72 -13.84
N SER A 373 -16.46 -24.13 -13.56
CA SER A 373 -17.68 -23.52 -14.14
C SER A 373 -17.87 -22.04 -13.80
N GLU A 374 -17.17 -21.55 -12.77
CA GLU A 374 -17.01 -20.12 -12.45
C GLU A 374 -15.51 -19.79 -12.46
N PRO A 375 -14.97 -19.09 -13.47
CA PRO A 375 -13.55 -18.77 -13.51
C PRO A 375 -13.19 -17.80 -12.37
N LYS A 376 -12.32 -18.26 -11.47
CA LYS A 376 -11.78 -17.47 -10.36
C LYS A 376 -10.27 -17.45 -10.44
N ALA A 377 -9.68 -16.28 -10.28
CA ALA A 377 -8.25 -16.15 -10.07
C ALA A 377 -7.98 -15.77 -8.63
N PHE A 378 -6.83 -16.15 -8.13
CA PHE A 378 -6.42 -15.92 -6.76
C PHE A 378 -5.04 -15.31 -6.75
N LEU A 379 -4.84 -14.41 -5.80
CA LEU A 379 -3.57 -13.77 -5.51
C LEU A 379 -3.24 -13.98 -4.04
N TYR A 380 -2.03 -14.46 -3.77
CA TYR A 380 -1.57 -14.69 -2.41
C TYR A 380 -0.12 -14.28 -2.26
N GLY A 381 0.21 -13.77 -1.07
CA GLY A 381 1.57 -13.44 -0.68
C GLY A 381 2.07 -12.16 -1.32
N GLY A 382 3.39 -12.08 -1.49
CA GLY A 382 4.06 -10.90 -2.00
C GLY A 382 4.44 -9.89 -0.92
N ARG A 383 4.96 -8.75 -1.36
CA ARG A 383 5.53 -7.69 -0.52
C ARG A 383 5.19 -6.31 -1.04
N ASP A 384 5.18 -5.34 -0.14
CA ASP A 384 5.12 -3.92 -0.51
C ASP A 384 6.55 -3.39 -0.70
N THR A 385 7.02 -2.64 0.30
CA THR A 385 8.41 -2.28 0.57
C THR A 385 8.86 -3.02 1.82
N TYR A 386 10.12 -3.45 1.86
CA TYR A 386 10.70 -4.09 3.05
C TYR A 386 10.39 -3.25 4.31
N PRO A 387 9.88 -3.83 5.41
CA PRO A 387 9.62 -5.26 5.67
C PRO A 387 8.12 -5.64 5.67
N THR A 388 7.30 -5.09 4.78
CA THR A 388 5.85 -5.39 4.74
C THR A 388 5.55 -6.55 3.78
N TYR A 389 4.94 -7.60 4.30
CA TYR A 389 4.64 -8.85 3.58
C TYR A 389 3.17 -9.25 3.78
N HIS A 390 2.58 -9.88 2.77
CA HIS A 390 1.15 -10.19 2.76
C HIS A 390 0.87 -11.65 3.08
N THR A 391 -0.23 -11.89 3.79
CA THR A 391 -0.78 -13.23 4.10
C THR A 391 -2.25 -13.37 3.73
N ALA A 392 -2.86 -12.28 3.27
CA ALA A 392 -4.24 -12.29 2.81
C ALA A 392 -4.35 -12.99 1.46
N MET A 393 -5.43 -13.75 1.30
CA MET A 393 -5.81 -14.29 0.01
C MET A 393 -6.81 -13.35 -0.64
N TRP A 394 -6.57 -13.05 -1.90
CA TRP A 394 -7.43 -12.23 -2.73
C TRP A 394 -8.01 -13.08 -3.84
N THR A 395 -9.31 -12.99 -4.06
CA THR A 395 -10.02 -13.65 -5.15
C THR A 395 -10.45 -12.59 -6.16
N LEU A 396 -10.03 -12.80 -7.40
CA LEU A 396 -10.43 -12.07 -8.59
C LEU A 396 -11.57 -12.82 -9.27
N THR A 397 -12.69 -12.15 -9.43
CA THR A 397 -13.82 -12.64 -10.23
C THR A 397 -14.00 -11.75 -11.45
N LEU A 398 -14.31 -12.37 -12.59
CA LEU A 398 -14.69 -11.67 -13.82
C LEU A 398 -16.22 -11.61 -13.88
N ASP A 399 -16.78 -10.40 -13.89
CA ASP A 399 -18.18 -10.19 -14.21
C ASP A 399 -18.33 -10.11 -15.74
N ALA A 400 -18.88 -11.18 -16.31
CA ALA A 400 -19.09 -11.29 -17.75
C ALA A 400 -20.15 -10.31 -18.29
N ALA A 401 -21.04 -9.77 -17.44
CA ALA A 401 -22.08 -8.83 -17.86
C ALA A 401 -21.55 -7.40 -18.03
N THR A 402 -20.55 -7.03 -17.24
CA THR A 402 -19.97 -5.67 -17.20
C THR A 402 -18.54 -5.61 -17.71
N SER A 403 -17.93 -6.75 -18.08
CA SER A 403 -16.50 -6.87 -18.41
C SER A 403 -15.60 -6.27 -17.32
N SER A 404 -16.01 -6.37 -16.06
CA SER A 404 -15.26 -5.84 -14.92
C SER A 404 -14.63 -6.95 -14.10
N VAL A 405 -13.43 -6.71 -13.60
CA VAL A 405 -12.84 -7.46 -12.50
C VAL A 405 -13.37 -6.98 -11.15
N GLN A 406 -13.52 -7.90 -10.20
CA GLN A 406 -13.83 -7.59 -8.81
C GLN A 406 -12.88 -8.36 -7.88
N TRP A 407 -12.26 -7.65 -6.94
CA TRP A 407 -11.41 -8.21 -5.91
C TRP A 407 -12.18 -8.39 -4.60
N THR A 408 -12.06 -9.57 -4.01
CA THR A 408 -12.55 -9.85 -2.65
C THR A 408 -11.43 -10.45 -1.82
N SER A 409 -11.23 -9.96 -0.60
CA SER A 409 -10.24 -10.54 0.32
C SER A 409 -10.91 -11.47 1.32
N SER A 410 -10.24 -12.58 1.61
CA SER A 410 -10.59 -13.49 2.70
C SER A 410 -9.52 -13.41 3.81
N SER A 411 -9.96 -13.57 5.07
CA SER A 411 -9.06 -13.56 6.23
C SER A 411 -8.14 -14.79 6.25
N VAL A 412 -6.97 -14.63 6.88
CA VAL A 412 -5.92 -15.65 7.03
C VAL A 412 -6.49 -17.04 7.33
N THR A 413 -6.34 -17.95 6.37
CA THR A 413 -6.62 -19.37 6.56
C THR A 413 -5.44 -20.02 7.27
N ALA A 414 -5.66 -20.48 8.50
CA ALA A 414 -4.67 -21.20 9.29
C ALA A 414 -4.09 -22.40 8.52
N GLY A 415 -2.78 -22.65 8.63
CA GLY A 415 -2.09 -23.76 7.96
C GLY A 415 -1.51 -23.44 6.57
N GLY A 416 -1.70 -22.22 6.05
CA GLY A 416 -1.11 -21.76 4.80
C GLY A 416 0.39 -21.39 4.89
N PRO A 417 1.03 -21.05 3.75
CA PRO A 417 2.47 -20.83 3.65
C PRO A 417 3.01 -19.63 4.44
N GLY A 418 2.15 -18.78 5.01
CA GLY A 418 2.53 -17.55 5.69
C GLY A 418 2.88 -16.42 4.71
N ASP A 419 3.75 -15.52 5.13
CA ASP A 419 4.16 -14.29 4.45
C ASP A 419 5.24 -14.55 3.37
N LYS A 420 4.90 -15.34 2.34
CA LYS A 420 5.84 -15.72 1.28
C LYS A 420 5.74 -14.84 0.04
N TRP A 421 6.87 -14.66 -0.64
CA TRP A 421 6.98 -13.99 -1.93
C TRP A 421 7.93 -14.74 -2.87
N GLY A 422 7.74 -14.59 -4.18
CA GLY A 422 8.53 -15.32 -5.18
C GLY A 422 8.31 -16.84 -5.19
N SER A 423 7.17 -17.31 -4.66
CA SER A 423 6.69 -18.69 -4.82
C SER A 423 6.06 -18.90 -6.20
N THR A 424 5.77 -20.15 -6.54
CA THR A 424 4.96 -20.48 -7.73
C THR A 424 3.73 -21.27 -7.33
N ALA A 425 2.68 -21.18 -8.13
CA ALA A 425 1.44 -21.92 -7.94
C ALA A 425 0.97 -22.54 -9.26
N VAL A 426 0.37 -23.72 -9.18
CA VAL A 426 -0.22 -24.42 -10.33
C VAL A 426 -1.60 -24.99 -9.99
N TRP A 427 -2.53 -24.92 -10.94
CA TRP A 427 -3.87 -25.51 -10.82
C TRP A 427 -3.85 -26.99 -11.22
N THR A 428 -4.36 -27.87 -10.35
CA THR A 428 -4.39 -29.33 -10.60
C THR A 428 -5.62 -29.78 -11.38
N GLY A 429 -6.65 -28.92 -11.48
CA GLY A 429 -8.01 -29.27 -11.90
C GLY A 429 -9.00 -29.36 -10.73
N GLU A 430 -8.51 -29.50 -9.50
CA GLU A 430 -9.34 -29.65 -8.28
C GLU A 430 -8.81 -28.81 -7.11
N SER A 431 -7.50 -28.53 -7.09
CA SER A 431 -6.81 -27.81 -6.04
C SER A 431 -5.59 -27.09 -6.61
N VAL A 432 -4.89 -26.31 -5.78
CA VAL A 432 -3.74 -25.52 -6.16
C VAL A 432 -2.54 -26.01 -5.38
N LEU A 433 -1.44 -26.25 -6.08
CA LEU A 433 -0.17 -26.57 -5.45
C LEU A 433 0.70 -25.32 -5.43
N VAL A 434 1.23 -24.98 -4.25
CA VAL A 434 2.11 -23.82 -4.04
C VAL A 434 3.46 -24.29 -3.54
N PHE A 435 4.53 -23.91 -4.23
CA PHE A 435 5.88 -24.38 -3.95
C PHE A 435 6.89 -23.26 -3.75
N GLY A 436 7.74 -23.46 -2.74
CA GLY A 436 8.93 -22.64 -2.48
C GLY A 436 8.63 -21.19 -2.15
N GLY A 437 9.51 -20.30 -2.58
CA GLY A 437 9.49 -18.86 -2.26
C GLY A 437 10.31 -18.51 -1.02
N ARG A 438 10.34 -17.21 -0.72
CA ARG A 438 11.10 -16.64 0.40
C ARG A 438 10.14 -16.15 1.46
N GLN A 439 10.41 -16.53 2.71
CA GLN A 439 9.60 -16.17 3.86
C GLN A 439 9.96 -14.76 4.33
N GLY A 440 8.97 -13.93 4.63
CA GLY A 440 9.07 -12.48 4.74
C GLY A 440 10.25 -11.98 5.57
N ALA A 441 10.05 -11.75 6.86
CA ALA A 441 11.07 -11.13 7.71
C ALA A 441 12.27 -12.05 8.01
N SER A 442 12.10 -13.38 7.96
CA SER A 442 13.21 -14.32 8.21
C SER A 442 14.12 -14.49 7.00
N GLU A 443 13.65 -14.09 5.81
CA GLU A 443 14.32 -14.27 4.53
C GLU A 443 14.65 -15.73 4.17
N ASP A 444 14.08 -16.70 4.91
CA ASP A 444 14.31 -18.11 4.70
C ASP A 444 13.73 -18.57 3.36
N ILE A 445 14.54 -19.29 2.59
CA ILE A 445 14.10 -19.87 1.33
C ILE A 445 13.45 -21.23 1.64
N SER A 446 12.27 -21.42 1.10
CA SER A 446 11.46 -22.60 1.32
C SER A 446 11.55 -23.58 0.14
N ASN A 447 11.38 -24.86 0.46
CA ASN A 447 11.06 -25.96 -0.45
C ASN A 447 9.78 -26.68 0.00
N HIS A 448 8.95 -26.00 0.81
CA HIS A 448 7.70 -26.57 1.27
C HIS A 448 6.70 -26.55 0.12
N LEU A 449 5.83 -27.56 0.11
CA LEU A 449 4.72 -27.69 -0.83
C LEU A 449 3.42 -27.64 -0.04
N TYR A 450 2.53 -26.75 -0.46
CA TYR A 450 1.21 -26.60 0.12
C TYR A 450 0.14 -26.90 -0.92
N GLU A 451 -0.92 -27.56 -0.49
CA GLU A 451 -2.17 -27.67 -1.22
C GLU A 451 -3.15 -26.61 -0.70
N PHE A 452 -3.77 -25.90 -1.63
CA PHE A 452 -4.89 -25.00 -1.39
C PHE A 452 -6.12 -25.50 -2.13
N ILE A 453 -7.22 -25.67 -1.40
CA ILE A 453 -8.51 -26.05 -1.96
C ILE A 453 -9.45 -24.84 -1.83
N PRO A 454 -9.83 -24.19 -2.95
CA PRO A 454 -10.76 -23.06 -2.93
C PRO A 454 -12.17 -23.53 -2.57
N GLY A 455 -12.87 -22.80 -1.70
CA GLY A 455 -14.20 -23.22 -1.25
C GLY A 455 -14.87 -22.30 -0.24
N SER A 456 -15.86 -22.84 0.48
CA SER A 456 -16.54 -22.14 1.58
C SER A 456 -16.59 -23.05 2.81
N PRO A 457 -15.51 -23.14 3.61
CA PRO A 457 -14.32 -22.26 3.61
C PRO A 457 -13.18 -22.73 2.71
N ASP A 458 -12.30 -21.79 2.36
CA ASP A 458 -10.96 -22.02 1.84
C ASP A 458 -10.10 -22.85 2.80
N THR A 459 -9.35 -23.82 2.29
CA THR A 459 -8.51 -24.69 3.13
C THR A 459 -7.08 -24.82 2.61
N TRP A 460 -6.13 -24.77 3.53
CA TRP A 460 -4.72 -25.04 3.28
C TRP A 460 -4.27 -26.31 3.98
N SER A 461 -3.38 -27.03 3.34
CA SER A 461 -2.69 -28.17 3.95
C SER A 461 -1.27 -28.26 3.44
N GLU A 462 -0.31 -28.39 4.35
CA GLU A 462 1.07 -28.72 3.98
C GLU A 462 1.13 -30.19 3.54
N VAL A 463 1.79 -30.45 2.40
CA VAL A 463 1.89 -31.79 1.81
C VAL A 463 3.07 -32.56 2.45
N PRO A 464 2.84 -33.62 3.26
CA PRO A 464 3.89 -34.34 3.96
C PRO A 464 4.44 -35.55 3.16
N PRO A 465 5.75 -35.88 3.23
CA PRO A 465 6.91 -35.01 3.24
C PRO A 465 7.28 -34.66 1.79
N ALA A 466 6.79 -33.54 1.27
CA ALA A 466 7.04 -33.14 -0.12
C ALA A 466 8.06 -31.99 -0.19
N SER A 467 9.27 -32.15 0.35
CA SER A 467 10.35 -31.22 0.05
C SER A 467 11.20 -31.74 -1.10
N SER A 468 11.17 -31.03 -2.24
CA SER A 468 12.28 -31.13 -3.21
C SER A 468 13.56 -30.80 -2.45
N GLY A 469 14.67 -31.48 -2.75
CA GLY A 469 15.94 -31.22 -2.08
C GLY A 469 16.42 -29.75 -2.19
N LEU A 470 15.90 -29.00 -3.17
CA LEU A 470 16.30 -27.64 -3.48
C LEU A 470 15.26 -26.61 -3.00
N LYS A 471 15.68 -25.78 -2.03
CA LYS A 471 15.01 -24.53 -1.63
C LYS A 471 15.16 -23.51 -2.75
N ARG A 472 14.06 -22.87 -3.17
CA ARG A 472 14.12 -21.91 -4.29
C ARG A 472 13.05 -20.82 -4.26
N TRP A 473 13.38 -19.65 -4.81
CA TRP A 473 12.47 -18.52 -5.06
C TRP A 473 12.70 -17.94 -6.47
N LEU A 474 11.72 -17.19 -7.02
CA LEU A 474 11.74 -16.68 -8.41
C LEU A 474 11.99 -17.76 -9.48
N HIS A 475 11.61 -19.00 -9.16
CA HIS A 475 11.53 -20.11 -10.12
C HIS A 475 10.21 -20.01 -10.89
N THR A 476 10.04 -20.86 -11.90
CA THR A 476 8.72 -21.07 -12.53
C THR A 476 8.25 -22.49 -12.31
N ALA A 477 6.93 -22.68 -12.33
CA ALA A 477 6.32 -23.99 -12.31
C ALA A 477 5.17 -24.06 -13.32
N VAL A 478 4.98 -25.23 -13.93
CA VAL A 478 3.88 -25.49 -14.86
C VAL A 478 3.20 -26.82 -14.55
N TRP A 479 1.91 -26.94 -14.89
CA TRP A 479 1.13 -28.16 -14.69
C TRP A 479 1.03 -28.98 -15.97
N LYS A 480 1.41 -30.25 -15.86
CA LYS A 480 1.20 -31.28 -16.87
C LYS A 480 -0.01 -32.14 -16.48
N PRO A 481 -1.18 -31.93 -17.09
CA PRO A 481 -2.44 -32.50 -16.60
C PRO A 481 -2.58 -34.01 -16.79
N ASP A 482 -2.09 -34.55 -17.89
CA ASP A 482 -2.20 -35.97 -18.27
C ASP A 482 -1.50 -36.91 -17.26
N THR A 483 -0.36 -36.51 -16.70
CA THR A 483 0.34 -37.29 -15.66
C THR A 483 0.11 -36.76 -14.24
N LYS A 484 -0.64 -35.66 -14.11
CA LYS A 484 -0.81 -34.87 -12.88
C LYS A 484 0.55 -34.50 -12.28
N THR A 485 1.39 -33.82 -13.05
CA THR A 485 2.77 -33.53 -12.67
C THR A 485 3.04 -32.02 -12.70
N MET A 486 3.53 -31.48 -11.58
CA MET A 486 4.11 -30.13 -11.54
C MET A 486 5.57 -30.22 -11.98
N LEU A 487 5.95 -29.41 -12.96
CA LEU A 487 7.34 -29.24 -13.40
C LEU A 487 7.85 -27.92 -12.86
N VAL A 488 9.01 -27.93 -12.20
CA VAL A 488 9.64 -26.74 -11.59
C VAL A 488 11.01 -26.53 -12.20
N PHE A 489 11.31 -25.33 -12.66
CA PHE A 489 12.60 -25.00 -13.25
C PHE A 489 13.22 -23.72 -12.69
N GLY A 490 14.53 -23.76 -12.48
CA GLY A 490 15.35 -22.61 -12.14
C GLY A 490 15.06 -21.97 -10.77
N GLY A 491 15.23 -20.66 -10.68
CA GLY A 491 15.15 -19.87 -9.44
C GLY A 491 16.45 -19.79 -8.67
N SER A 492 16.49 -18.94 -7.65
CA SER A 492 17.65 -18.79 -6.75
C SER A 492 17.50 -19.67 -5.52
N SER A 493 18.61 -20.33 -5.12
CA SER A 493 18.67 -21.18 -3.92
C SER A 493 19.35 -20.52 -2.73
N THR A 494 19.88 -19.30 -2.89
CA THR A 494 20.47 -18.52 -1.81
C THR A 494 19.80 -17.15 -1.69
N THR A 495 20.08 -16.45 -0.59
CA THR A 495 19.51 -15.13 -0.33
C THR A 495 20.09 -14.04 -1.23
N SER A 496 21.12 -14.37 -2.03
CA SER A 496 21.72 -13.48 -3.02
C SER A 496 21.17 -13.75 -4.42
N ASP A 497 21.13 -12.69 -5.26
CA ASP A 497 20.57 -12.75 -6.62
C ASP A 497 21.43 -13.56 -7.63
N GLY A 498 22.54 -14.17 -7.19
CA GLY A 498 23.56 -14.77 -8.05
C GLY A 498 23.55 -16.30 -8.15
N ASP A 499 23.18 -17.02 -7.09
CA ASP A 499 23.16 -18.50 -7.10
C ASP A 499 21.83 -19.03 -7.65
N VAL A 500 21.70 -18.91 -8.97
CA VAL A 500 20.58 -19.43 -9.74
C VAL A 500 20.78 -20.90 -10.12
N SER A 501 19.68 -21.62 -10.31
CA SER A 501 19.67 -23.02 -10.73
C SER A 501 19.23 -23.19 -12.19
N ASN A 502 19.64 -24.28 -12.83
CA ASN A 502 19.06 -24.83 -14.07
C ASN A 502 18.46 -26.23 -13.85
N SER A 503 18.19 -26.61 -12.60
CA SER A 503 17.58 -27.90 -12.29
C SER A 503 16.10 -27.93 -12.68
N VAL A 504 15.66 -29.09 -13.15
CA VAL A 504 14.24 -29.45 -13.26
C VAL A 504 13.89 -30.39 -12.10
N SER A 505 12.87 -30.02 -11.33
CA SER A 505 12.23 -30.90 -10.33
C SER A 505 10.83 -31.26 -10.82
N LYS A 506 10.44 -32.54 -10.69
CA LYS A 506 9.12 -33.02 -11.05
C LYS A 506 8.39 -33.47 -9.80
N TYR A 507 7.17 -33.00 -9.58
CA TYR A 507 6.31 -33.48 -8.51
C TYR A 507 5.06 -34.13 -9.09
N THR A 508 4.87 -35.42 -8.85
CA THR A 508 3.67 -36.13 -9.30
C THR A 508 2.62 -36.10 -8.20
N TRP A 509 1.49 -35.46 -8.49
CA TRP A 509 0.36 -35.35 -7.58
C TRP A 509 -0.50 -36.61 -7.59
N ARG A 510 -0.80 -37.10 -6.39
CA ARG A 510 -1.69 -38.24 -6.15
C ARG A 510 -2.58 -38.04 -4.91
N GLY A 511 -2.73 -36.78 -4.47
CA GLY A 511 -3.39 -36.42 -3.20
C GLY A 511 -2.39 -36.02 -2.10
N LEU A 512 -2.92 -35.38 -1.05
CA LEU A 512 -2.19 -34.68 0.03
C LEU A 512 -1.11 -35.51 0.75
N ALA A 513 -1.15 -36.85 0.67
CA ALA A 513 -0.20 -37.74 1.35
C ALA A 513 0.47 -38.77 0.41
N SER A 514 0.22 -38.70 -0.89
CA SER A 514 0.56 -39.76 -1.85
C SER A 514 1.36 -39.27 -3.04
N GLY A 515 1.55 -37.95 -3.18
CA GLY A 515 2.43 -37.41 -4.21
C GLY A 515 3.92 -37.58 -3.89
N SER A 516 4.76 -37.51 -4.91
CA SER A 516 6.19 -37.77 -4.80
C SER A 516 7.01 -36.88 -5.71
N TRP A 517 8.14 -36.39 -5.19
CA TRP A 517 9.16 -35.74 -5.99
C TRP A 517 10.02 -36.76 -6.74
N LEU A 518 10.32 -36.44 -7.99
CA LEU A 518 11.39 -37.02 -8.77
C LEU A 518 12.34 -35.88 -9.08
N ASP A 519 13.40 -35.77 -8.27
CA ASP A 519 14.45 -34.78 -8.46
C ASP A 519 15.49 -35.29 -9.46
N GLY A 520 15.95 -34.41 -10.34
CA GLY A 520 17.23 -34.58 -11.02
C GLY A 520 17.17 -35.23 -12.40
N VAL A 521 16.86 -34.40 -13.40
CA VAL A 521 17.57 -34.51 -14.68
C VAL A 521 18.17 -33.16 -15.04
N VAL A 522 19.49 -33.13 -15.24
CA VAL A 522 20.16 -32.10 -16.03
C VAL A 522 20.48 -32.78 -17.36
N PRO A 523 19.64 -32.59 -18.40
CA PRO A 523 19.94 -33.12 -19.73
C PRO A 523 21.24 -32.48 -20.22
N GLY A 524 22.05 -33.20 -21.01
CA GLY A 524 23.40 -32.74 -21.38
C GLY A 524 23.44 -31.32 -21.95
N THR A 525 22.55 -31.00 -22.90
CA THR A 525 22.27 -29.63 -23.36
C THR A 525 21.08 -29.09 -22.59
N ALA A 526 21.30 -28.19 -21.64
CA ALA A 526 20.26 -27.55 -20.84
C ALA A 526 20.40 -26.02 -20.89
N PRO A 527 19.30 -25.27 -20.74
CA PRO A 527 19.35 -23.83 -20.60
C PRO A 527 20.25 -23.41 -19.43
N ALA A 528 20.90 -22.26 -19.58
CA ALA A 528 21.68 -21.66 -18.50
C ALA A 528 20.82 -21.41 -17.25
N ALA A 529 21.46 -21.47 -16.08
CA ALA A 529 20.81 -21.24 -14.79
C ALA A 529 20.22 -19.83 -14.72
N ARG A 530 18.97 -19.73 -14.23
CA ARG A 530 18.18 -18.49 -14.33
C ARG A 530 17.06 -18.37 -13.31
N GLN A 531 16.67 -17.14 -13.02
CA GLN A 531 15.49 -16.77 -12.23
C GLN A 531 14.67 -15.69 -12.94
N GLY A 532 13.41 -15.53 -12.53
CA GLY A 532 12.50 -14.52 -13.08
C GLY A 532 12.28 -14.67 -14.59
N HIS A 533 12.41 -15.88 -15.13
CA HIS A 533 12.05 -16.20 -16.51
C HIS A 533 10.55 -16.45 -16.61
N GLY A 534 10.00 -16.43 -17.81
CA GLY A 534 8.61 -16.86 -18.05
C GLY A 534 8.58 -18.34 -18.40
N ALA A 535 7.55 -19.06 -17.95
CA ALA A 535 7.33 -20.44 -18.37
C ALA A 535 5.86 -20.75 -18.55
N VAL A 536 5.57 -21.63 -19.51
CA VAL A 536 4.21 -22.05 -19.84
C VAL A 536 4.18 -23.54 -20.17
N TRP A 537 3.06 -24.21 -19.88
CA TRP A 537 2.80 -25.54 -20.42
C TRP A 537 2.18 -25.38 -21.81
N ALA A 538 2.93 -25.71 -22.85
CA ALA A 538 2.41 -25.78 -24.22
C ALA A 538 1.63 -27.08 -24.38
N GLY A 539 0.32 -27.00 -24.13
CA GLY A 539 -0.62 -28.11 -24.26
C GLY A 539 -0.81 -28.59 -25.71
N GLY A 540 -1.72 -29.56 -25.91
CA GLY A 540 -2.01 -30.09 -27.24
C GLY A 540 -0.87 -30.93 -27.83
N THR A 541 -0.52 -30.68 -29.09
CA THR A 541 0.47 -31.48 -29.85
C THR A 541 1.91 -31.34 -29.37
N LEU A 542 2.25 -30.27 -28.63
CA LEU A 542 3.62 -30.06 -28.14
C LEU A 542 3.91 -30.88 -26.89
N SER A 543 3.04 -30.79 -25.86
CA SER A 543 3.22 -31.45 -24.57
C SER A 543 4.60 -31.20 -23.94
N LYS A 544 5.03 -29.93 -23.99
CA LYS A 544 6.34 -29.46 -23.50
C LYS A 544 6.18 -28.24 -22.59
N MET A 545 7.12 -28.09 -21.64
CA MET A 545 7.29 -26.82 -20.91
C MET A 545 8.13 -25.90 -21.77
N LEU A 546 7.64 -24.69 -22.06
CA LEU A 546 8.45 -23.64 -22.69
C LEU A 546 8.99 -22.70 -21.62
N ILE A 547 10.23 -22.26 -21.76
CA ILE A 547 10.82 -21.20 -20.93
C ILE A 547 11.42 -20.11 -21.81
N PHE A 548 11.27 -18.86 -21.41
CA PHE A 548 11.81 -17.71 -22.13
C PHE A 548 12.54 -16.76 -21.18
N GLY A 549 13.70 -16.26 -21.63
CA GLY A 549 14.45 -15.18 -20.98
C GLY A 549 14.89 -15.47 -19.54
N GLY A 550 14.90 -14.45 -18.70
CA GLY A 550 15.32 -14.51 -17.29
C GLY A 550 16.71 -13.96 -17.03
N ARG A 551 17.14 -14.01 -15.76
CA ARG A 551 18.41 -13.49 -15.28
C ARG A 551 19.25 -14.58 -14.62
N GLY A 552 20.51 -14.66 -15.02
CA GLY A 552 21.57 -15.48 -14.41
C GLY A 552 22.89 -14.72 -14.44
N ALA A 553 23.93 -15.30 -15.04
CA ALA A 553 25.19 -14.59 -15.31
C ALA A 553 25.00 -13.36 -16.23
N GLY A 554 23.95 -13.37 -17.06
CA GLY A 554 23.46 -12.25 -17.84
C GLY A 554 21.93 -12.25 -17.90
N ILE A 555 21.36 -11.28 -18.62
CA ILE A 555 19.94 -11.26 -18.97
C ILE A 555 19.79 -11.94 -20.32
N MET A 556 18.85 -12.89 -20.44
CA MET A 556 18.69 -13.73 -21.62
C MET A 556 17.37 -13.42 -22.36
N ASN A 557 17.30 -13.81 -23.63
CA ASN A 557 16.08 -13.88 -24.45
C ASN A 557 16.04 -15.16 -25.31
N ASP A 558 16.70 -16.22 -24.85
CA ASP A 558 16.58 -17.55 -25.45
C ASP A 558 15.22 -18.19 -25.10
N LEU A 559 14.75 -19.07 -25.99
CA LEU A 559 13.53 -19.87 -25.84
C LEU A 559 13.91 -21.35 -25.88
N TRP A 560 13.52 -22.08 -24.84
CA TRP A 560 13.79 -23.51 -24.70
C TRP A 560 12.51 -24.29 -24.44
N ALA A 561 12.49 -25.54 -24.90
CA ALA A 561 11.42 -26.49 -24.65
C ALA A 561 11.93 -27.73 -23.93
N PHE A 562 11.25 -28.13 -22.85
CA PHE A 562 11.54 -29.34 -22.11
C PHE A 562 10.51 -30.43 -22.41
N SER A 563 10.99 -31.59 -22.86
CA SER A 563 10.20 -32.83 -22.97
C SER A 563 10.28 -33.58 -21.64
N PRO A 564 9.18 -33.66 -20.86
CA PRO A 564 9.17 -34.43 -19.62
C PRO A 564 9.13 -35.95 -19.84
N THR A 565 8.86 -36.40 -21.07
CA THR A 565 8.86 -37.82 -21.47
C THR A 565 10.28 -38.34 -21.66
N ASP A 566 11.11 -37.55 -22.33
CA ASP A 566 12.48 -37.93 -22.70
C ASP A 566 13.53 -37.33 -21.77
N ASP A 567 13.08 -36.48 -20.83
CA ASP A 567 13.95 -35.71 -19.96
C ASP A 567 15.05 -34.97 -20.74
N SER A 568 14.61 -34.20 -21.73
CA SER A 568 15.51 -33.48 -22.63
C SER A 568 15.04 -32.05 -22.88
N TRP A 569 16.03 -31.18 -23.07
CA TRP A 569 15.81 -29.80 -23.51
C TRP A 569 16.16 -29.66 -24.98
N GLU A 570 15.38 -28.82 -25.65
CA GLU A 570 15.58 -28.39 -27.02
C GLU A 570 15.67 -26.87 -27.03
N GLU A 571 16.75 -26.31 -27.58
CA GLU A 571 16.85 -24.87 -27.83
C GLU A 571 16.02 -24.57 -29.07
N LEU A 572 14.93 -23.82 -28.90
CA LEU A 572 14.05 -23.43 -30.02
C LEU A 572 14.56 -22.16 -30.68
N ILE A 573 14.99 -21.19 -29.87
CA ILE A 573 15.53 -19.91 -30.33
C ILE A 573 16.73 -19.55 -29.45
N PRO A 574 17.93 -19.43 -30.02
CA PRO A 574 19.11 -19.03 -29.26
C PRO A 574 19.01 -17.57 -28.81
N SER A 575 19.76 -17.24 -27.76
CA SER A 575 19.87 -15.85 -27.29
C SER A 575 20.36 -14.94 -28.42
N ASP A 576 19.86 -13.70 -28.45
CA ASP A 576 20.17 -12.68 -29.47
C ASP A 576 19.75 -13.01 -30.91
N ALA A 577 18.90 -14.02 -31.11
CA ALA A 577 18.32 -14.30 -32.42
C ALA A 577 17.47 -13.13 -32.93
N ALA A 578 17.66 -12.75 -34.20
CA ALA A 578 16.91 -11.67 -34.84
C ALA A 578 15.40 -11.92 -34.81
N GLY A 579 14.62 -10.86 -34.54
CA GLY A 579 13.15 -10.94 -34.42
C GLY A 579 12.65 -11.41 -33.06
N SER A 580 13.53 -11.83 -32.14
CA SER A 580 13.14 -12.19 -30.78
C SER A 580 12.87 -10.96 -29.91
N PRO A 581 12.03 -11.08 -28.87
CA PRO A 581 11.90 -10.02 -27.88
C PRO A 581 13.26 -9.70 -27.25
N PRO A 582 13.54 -8.42 -26.93
CA PRO A 582 14.75 -8.04 -26.20
C PRO A 582 14.97 -8.84 -24.90
N THR A 583 16.24 -8.97 -24.48
CA THR A 583 16.64 -9.60 -23.22
C THR A 583 15.84 -9.05 -22.06
N ARG A 584 15.19 -9.94 -21.29
CA ARG A 584 14.27 -9.54 -20.23
C ARG A 584 14.13 -10.57 -19.13
N TYR A 585 13.74 -10.10 -17.96
CA TYR A 585 13.37 -10.92 -16.79
C TYR A 585 12.19 -10.26 -16.07
N ALA A 586 11.61 -10.97 -15.09
CA ALA A 586 10.47 -10.51 -14.31
C ALA A 586 9.23 -10.15 -15.17
N MET A 587 9.09 -10.82 -16.33
CA MET A 587 7.93 -10.69 -17.23
C MET A 587 6.82 -11.66 -16.83
N SER A 588 5.62 -11.38 -17.34
CA SER A 588 4.50 -12.31 -17.27
C SER A 588 4.45 -13.17 -18.53
N ALA A 589 4.13 -14.45 -18.38
CA ALA A 589 3.96 -15.37 -19.49
C ALA A 589 2.75 -16.28 -19.26
N VAL A 590 1.93 -16.47 -20.29
CA VAL A 590 0.76 -17.37 -20.28
C VAL A 590 0.69 -18.16 -21.57
N TRP A 591 0.08 -19.34 -21.51
CA TRP A 591 -0.30 -20.08 -22.70
C TRP A 591 -1.69 -19.63 -23.14
N ALA A 592 -1.81 -19.10 -24.36
CA ALA A 592 -3.08 -18.71 -24.94
C ALA A 592 -3.56 -19.83 -25.88
N ASP A 593 -4.52 -20.63 -25.43
CA ASP A 593 -5.07 -21.75 -26.22
C ASP A 593 -5.70 -21.30 -27.54
N SER A 594 -6.34 -20.12 -27.57
CA SER A 594 -6.94 -19.54 -28.78
C SER A 594 -5.92 -19.27 -29.88
N LEU A 595 -4.71 -18.89 -29.49
CA LEU A 595 -3.59 -18.58 -30.39
C LEU A 595 -2.64 -19.77 -30.57
N ASN A 596 -2.79 -20.82 -29.74
CA ASN A 596 -1.82 -21.90 -29.62
C ASN A 596 -0.39 -21.37 -29.46
N ALA A 597 -0.24 -20.35 -28.60
CA ALA A 597 0.97 -19.56 -28.46
C ALA A 597 1.34 -19.30 -27.00
N MET A 598 2.64 -19.17 -26.77
CA MET A 598 3.15 -18.50 -25.57
C MET A 598 3.02 -17.00 -25.76
N VAL A 599 2.36 -16.31 -24.83
CA VAL A 599 2.25 -14.85 -24.84
C VAL A 599 3.06 -14.28 -23.68
N VAL A 600 3.92 -13.30 -23.97
CA VAL A 600 4.80 -12.63 -23.02
C VAL A 600 4.50 -11.15 -22.96
N PHE A 601 4.37 -10.61 -21.76
CA PHE A 601 4.13 -9.19 -21.54
C PHE A 601 5.13 -8.60 -20.54
N GLY A 602 5.64 -7.41 -20.88
CA GLY A 602 6.42 -6.57 -19.98
C GLY A 602 7.73 -7.20 -19.52
N GLY A 603 8.06 -6.98 -18.24
CA GLY A 603 9.34 -7.33 -17.62
C GLY A 603 10.32 -6.17 -17.62
N GLN A 604 11.57 -6.45 -17.29
CA GLN A 604 12.66 -5.47 -17.30
C GLN A 604 13.66 -5.79 -18.40
N SER A 605 13.87 -4.84 -19.31
CA SER A 605 14.80 -4.91 -20.43
C SER A 605 15.64 -3.65 -20.51
N ASN A 606 16.93 -3.76 -20.85
CA ASN A 606 17.87 -2.63 -20.92
C ASN A 606 17.86 -1.71 -19.68
N GLY A 607 17.62 -2.29 -18.49
CA GLY A 607 17.59 -1.56 -17.23
C GLY A 607 16.24 -0.91 -16.88
N ALA A 608 15.23 -0.94 -17.76
CA ALA A 608 13.92 -0.33 -17.54
C ALA A 608 12.75 -1.32 -17.70
N PRO A 609 11.61 -1.11 -17.03
CA PRO A 609 10.38 -1.86 -17.31
C PRO A 609 9.87 -1.59 -18.73
N VAL A 610 9.27 -2.59 -19.36
CA VAL A 610 8.67 -2.50 -20.71
C VAL A 610 7.20 -2.88 -20.70
N ASN A 611 6.44 -2.56 -21.76
CA ASN A 611 5.02 -2.91 -21.98
C ASN A 611 4.75 -3.44 -23.39
N ASP A 612 5.76 -4.03 -24.02
CA ASP A 612 5.58 -4.75 -25.27
C ASP A 612 4.93 -6.12 -24.99
N LEU A 613 4.12 -6.56 -25.95
CA LEU A 613 3.41 -7.83 -25.95
C LEU A 613 3.93 -8.67 -27.11
N TRP A 614 4.28 -9.91 -26.85
CA TRP A 614 4.85 -10.82 -27.83
C TRP A 614 4.14 -12.16 -27.79
N GLN A 615 3.96 -12.76 -28.95
CA GLN A 615 3.51 -14.14 -29.09
C GLN A 615 4.59 -15.00 -29.73
N TYR A 616 4.70 -16.25 -29.29
CA TYR A 616 5.49 -17.28 -29.94
C TYR A 616 4.59 -18.42 -30.39
N THR A 617 4.63 -18.73 -31.69
CA THR A 617 4.09 -19.96 -32.25
C THR A 617 5.22 -20.79 -32.84
N THR A 618 5.06 -22.12 -32.89
CA THR A 618 6.03 -22.99 -33.55
C THR A 618 6.07 -22.81 -35.07
N ALA A 619 5.02 -22.23 -35.66
CA ALA A 619 4.92 -21.99 -37.10
C ALA A 619 5.60 -20.67 -37.53
N ALA A 620 5.40 -19.59 -36.78
CA ALA A 620 5.87 -18.25 -37.15
C ALA A 620 7.07 -17.76 -36.33
N GLY A 621 7.40 -18.41 -35.21
CA GLY A 621 8.37 -17.88 -34.26
C GLY A 621 7.79 -16.75 -33.43
N TRP A 622 8.64 -15.81 -33.03
CA TRP A 622 8.24 -14.62 -32.27
C TRP A 622 7.63 -13.54 -33.16
N GLU A 623 6.49 -13.01 -32.72
CA GLU A 623 5.84 -11.85 -33.33
C GLU A 623 5.45 -10.86 -32.23
N MET A 624 5.68 -9.57 -32.49
CA MET A 624 5.20 -8.52 -31.60
C MET A 624 3.71 -8.29 -31.87
N LEU A 625 2.90 -8.37 -30.82
CA LEU A 625 1.48 -8.05 -30.89
C LEU A 625 1.28 -6.55 -30.64
N ILE A 626 0.42 -5.96 -31.45
CA ILE A 626 -0.05 -4.59 -31.27
C ILE A 626 -1.39 -4.67 -30.52
N ALA A 627 -1.37 -4.33 -29.24
CA ALA A 627 -2.56 -4.21 -28.41
C ALA A 627 -2.77 -2.74 -28.04
N ASP A 628 -4.00 -2.25 -28.22
CA ASP A 628 -4.42 -0.90 -27.86
C ASP A 628 -5.90 -0.90 -27.41
N PRO A 629 -6.24 -0.42 -26.20
CA PRO A 629 -5.32 -0.01 -25.15
C PRO A 629 -4.53 -1.21 -24.58
N LYS A 630 -3.36 -0.93 -24.00
CA LYS A 630 -2.55 -1.95 -23.32
C LYS A 630 -2.00 -1.45 -21.98
N PRO A 631 -1.70 -2.36 -21.03
CA PRO A 631 -1.15 -1.96 -19.75
C PRO A 631 0.15 -1.15 -19.88
N SER A 632 0.36 -0.24 -18.93
CA SER A 632 1.61 0.52 -18.78
C SER A 632 2.82 -0.40 -18.51
N GLN A 633 4.02 0.16 -18.70
CA GLN A 633 5.31 -0.53 -18.49
C GLN A 633 5.40 -1.13 -17.09
N ARG A 634 5.65 -2.44 -16.99
CA ARG A 634 5.69 -3.11 -15.69
C ARG A 634 6.55 -4.37 -15.67
N ARG A 635 7.10 -4.64 -14.49
CA ARG A 635 7.75 -5.92 -14.15
C ARG A 635 7.10 -6.51 -12.90
N LEU A 636 7.29 -7.82 -12.70
CA LEU A 636 6.74 -8.58 -11.57
C LEU A 636 5.20 -8.54 -11.51
N ALA A 637 4.54 -8.40 -12.66
CA ALA A 637 3.09 -8.44 -12.75
C ALA A 637 2.60 -9.89 -12.70
N GLY A 638 1.46 -10.11 -12.03
CA GLY A 638 0.74 -11.36 -12.11
C GLY A 638 0.02 -11.47 -13.45
N ALA A 639 -0.04 -12.67 -14.02
CA ALA A 639 -0.88 -12.95 -15.17
C ALA A 639 -1.54 -14.32 -15.07
N VAL A 640 -2.79 -14.40 -15.50
CA VAL A 640 -3.60 -15.62 -15.51
C VAL A 640 -4.46 -15.69 -16.78
N TRP A 641 -4.98 -16.87 -17.09
CA TRP A 641 -5.85 -17.13 -18.27
C TRP A 641 -5.20 -16.68 -19.60
N ALA A 642 -6.03 -16.36 -20.61
CA ALA A 642 -5.63 -15.69 -21.85
C ALA A 642 -5.32 -14.20 -21.60
N MET A 643 -4.36 -13.96 -20.71
CA MET A 643 -3.76 -12.66 -20.37
C MET A 643 -4.68 -11.64 -19.68
N VAL A 644 -5.12 -12.00 -18.47
CA VAL A 644 -5.49 -11.00 -17.46
C VAL A 644 -4.24 -10.67 -16.64
N ILE A 645 -3.82 -9.40 -16.69
CA ILE A 645 -2.60 -8.87 -16.08
C ILE A 645 -2.99 -7.98 -14.91
N PHE A 646 -2.30 -8.09 -13.80
CA PHE A 646 -2.56 -7.22 -12.65
C PHE A 646 -1.30 -6.94 -11.85
N GLY A 647 -1.28 -5.77 -11.23
CA GLY A 647 -0.21 -5.36 -10.34
C GLY A 647 1.12 -5.12 -11.05
N GLY A 648 2.22 -5.36 -10.31
CA GLY A 648 3.59 -5.14 -10.75
C GLY A 648 4.15 -3.76 -10.39
N THR A 649 5.33 -3.45 -10.92
CA THR A 649 5.99 -2.15 -10.74
C THR A 649 6.39 -1.47 -12.03
N HIS A 650 6.16 -0.16 -12.09
CA HIS A 650 6.85 0.76 -12.99
C HIS A 650 7.89 1.54 -12.18
N VAL A 651 9.18 1.26 -12.42
CA VAL A 651 10.29 1.85 -11.65
C VAL A 651 10.16 1.52 -10.16
N SER A 652 9.75 2.50 -9.34
CA SER A 652 9.52 2.37 -7.89
C SER A 652 8.04 2.51 -7.52
N VAL A 653 7.18 2.74 -8.51
CA VAL A 653 5.72 2.85 -8.34
C VAL A 653 5.11 1.48 -8.53
N ARG A 654 4.25 1.10 -7.59
CA ARG A 654 3.49 -0.14 -7.67
C ARG A 654 2.16 0.15 -8.35
N LEU A 655 1.73 -0.78 -9.18
CA LEU A 655 0.52 -0.66 -9.96
C LEU A 655 -0.57 -1.46 -9.24
N GLY A 656 -1.77 -0.91 -9.17
CA GLY A 656 -2.95 -1.57 -8.59
C GLY A 656 -4.02 -1.90 -9.64
N ASP A 657 -3.76 -1.58 -10.90
CA ASP A 657 -4.67 -1.83 -12.01
C ASP A 657 -4.70 -3.32 -12.40
N ALA A 658 -5.78 -3.70 -13.07
CA ALA A 658 -5.95 -4.99 -13.73
C ALA A 658 -6.43 -4.77 -15.16
N TRP A 659 -5.89 -5.55 -16.08
CA TRP A 659 -6.12 -5.45 -17.51
C TRP A 659 -6.52 -6.81 -18.05
N GLN A 660 -7.54 -6.85 -18.88
CA GLN A 660 -7.82 -8.01 -19.71
C GLN A 660 -7.42 -7.67 -21.15
N LEU A 661 -6.46 -8.41 -21.70
CA LEU A 661 -6.10 -8.28 -23.10
C LEU A 661 -6.95 -9.23 -23.94
N GLN A 662 -7.58 -8.71 -24.99
CA GLN A 662 -8.22 -9.55 -26.01
C GLN A 662 -7.14 -10.02 -26.97
N LEU A 663 -6.85 -11.32 -26.93
CA LEU A 663 -5.82 -12.00 -27.70
C LEU A 663 -6.37 -12.73 -28.92
#